data_AF-A0A4Y5ZA15-F1
#
_entry.id   AF-A0A4Y5ZA15-F1
#
_cell.length_a   1.000
_cell.length_b   1.000
_cell.length_c   1.000
_cell.angle_alpha   90.00
_cell.angle_beta   90.00
_cell.angle_gamma   90.00
#
_symmetry.space_group_name_H-M   'P 1'
#
loop_
_entity.id
_entity.type
_entity.pdbx_description
1 polymer ?
#
loop_
_entity_poly.entity_id
_entity_poly.type
_entity_poly.pdbx_seq_one_letter_code
_entity_poly.pdbx_strand_id
1 'polypeptide(L)'
;MTSHAHTPRGFDRALVTRALRDAFTKLNPRLQFRNPVMFVVFVCSVLTTLLWVQALTGRGEAPAGFIFQVCLWLWFTLLFANFAEALAEGRGKAQADALRGSRRDVVAKKLVMPRRDGQVVFTPSSELRTGHHVLVEAGDIVPGDGEIVLGAASVDESAITGESAPVIREAGGDRSAVTGGTRVLSDWLVVRVTSNPGESFLDRMIAMVEGASRRKTPNEIALTILLAKFTLIFLLACATLLPYSIYSVEAAGAGNPITLTVLVALLVCLIPTTIGALLSAIGIAGMDRMIRANVIATSGRAVEAAGDVDVLLLDKTGTITLGNRQAVAFHPAPGIEERELAEAADLASRADETPEGRSIVVLAETKFAIHGHRRDDTRAAFVPFTAQTRMSGVDVGTRHIRKGAMDAVERYLDEQDSHMPPLVRRMAEEVARRGATPLIVVDGALTLGVVELKDIVKDGIKERFAEMRRMGIRTVMITGDNPLTAAAIAAEAGVDDFLAEATPEAKLKLIRDMQAENRLVAMCGDGTNDAPALAQADVAVAMNSGTQAAKEAGNMVDLDSNPTKLIEVVAIGKQMLITRGALTTFSISNDIAKYFAIIPAAFATTYPALDALNVMHLATPQSAILSAVIFNALIIIFLIPLALKGVAYRALGAAALLRRNLLVYGLGGVVVPFIGIKLIDMLLVLCGLA
;
A
#
# COMPACT_ATOMS: atom_id res chain seq x y z
N MET A 1 16.86 -17.28 6.91
CA MET A 1 17.51 -16.29 7.79
C MET A 1 16.45 -15.61 8.64
N THR A 2 16.73 -15.46 9.93
CA THR A 2 15.78 -15.06 10.98
C THR A 2 15.19 -13.69 10.72
N SER A 3 13.87 -13.66 10.48
CA SER A 3 13.05 -12.47 10.53
C SER A 3 13.32 -11.72 11.84
N HIS A 4 13.96 -10.55 11.75
CA HIS A 4 13.85 -9.55 12.80
C HIS A 4 12.43 -9.02 12.77
N ALA A 5 11.51 -9.80 13.35
CA ALA A 5 10.22 -9.29 13.77
C ALA A 5 10.49 -8.17 14.77
N HIS A 6 10.40 -6.92 14.31
CA HIS A 6 10.25 -5.78 15.20
C HIS A 6 8.98 -6.03 16.02
N THR A 7 9.15 -6.61 17.21
CA THR A 7 8.15 -6.62 18.27
C THR A 7 7.59 -5.21 18.37
N PRO A 8 6.25 -5.01 18.37
CA PRO A 8 5.68 -3.69 18.47
C PRO A 8 6.07 -3.15 19.84
N ARG A 9 7.09 -2.27 19.87
CA ARG A 9 7.42 -1.52 21.09
C ARG A 9 6.12 -0.85 21.52
N GLY A 10 5.71 -1.16 22.75
CA GLY A 10 4.55 -0.53 23.38
C GLY A 10 4.64 0.99 23.27
N PHE A 11 3.50 1.66 23.36
CA PHE A 11 3.35 3.12 23.28
C PHE A 11 4.58 3.86 23.80
N ASP A 12 5.38 4.39 22.87
CA ASP A 12 6.57 5.16 23.21
C ASP A 12 6.13 6.35 24.08
N ARG A 13 6.70 6.48 25.28
CA ARG A 13 6.34 7.54 26.22
C ARG A 13 6.54 8.92 25.59
N ALA A 14 7.56 9.09 24.75
CA ALA A 14 7.82 10.35 24.05
C ALA A 14 6.73 10.67 23.00
N LEU A 15 6.21 9.64 22.33
CA LEU A 15 5.12 9.79 21.37
C LEU A 15 3.81 10.18 22.09
N VAL A 16 3.52 9.54 23.22
CA VAL A 16 2.30 9.83 24.00
C VAL A 16 2.34 11.26 24.58
N THR A 17 3.47 11.69 25.14
CA THR A 17 3.60 13.05 25.69
C THR A 17 3.48 14.12 24.61
N ARG A 18 4.07 13.90 23.42
CA ARG A 18 3.89 14.78 22.27
C ARG A 18 2.41 14.83 21.83
N ALA A 19 1.77 13.68 21.68
CA ALA A 19 0.37 13.59 21.29
C ALA A 19 -0.57 14.28 22.29
N LEU A 20 -0.29 14.19 23.59
CA LEU A 20 -1.03 14.93 24.62
C LEU A 20 -0.92 16.44 24.41
N ARG A 21 0.29 16.98 24.19
CA ARG A 21 0.48 18.40 23.91
C ARG A 21 -0.25 18.84 22.64
N ASP A 22 -0.14 18.06 21.58
CA ASP A 22 -0.79 18.33 20.30
C ASP A 22 -2.32 18.25 20.39
N ALA A 23 -2.88 17.43 21.29
CA ALA A 23 -4.32 17.37 21.51
C ALA A 23 -4.90 18.71 21.98
N PHE A 24 -4.16 19.45 22.83
CA PHE A 24 -4.55 20.79 23.28
C PHE A 24 -4.37 21.85 22.19
N THR A 25 -3.29 21.79 21.39
CA THR A 25 -3.12 22.75 20.29
C THR A 25 -4.19 22.60 19.20
N LYS A 26 -4.69 21.37 19.01
CA LYS A 26 -5.79 21.03 18.11
C LYS A 26 -7.18 21.47 18.57
N LEU A 27 -7.33 22.02 19.79
CA LEU A 27 -8.59 22.65 20.23
C LEU A 27 -8.91 23.98 19.52
N ASN A 28 -8.09 24.41 18.57
CA ASN A 28 -8.35 25.61 17.79
C ASN A 28 -9.70 25.51 17.03
N PRO A 29 -10.61 26.50 17.19
CA PRO A 29 -11.93 26.50 16.53
C PRO A 29 -11.86 26.32 15.01
N ARG A 30 -10.81 26.83 14.36
CA ARG A 30 -10.61 26.72 12.90
C ARG A 30 -10.39 25.28 12.45
N LEU A 31 -9.76 24.45 13.29
CA LEU A 31 -9.53 23.04 13.02
C LEU A 31 -10.81 22.23 13.25
N GLN A 32 -11.53 22.52 14.34
CA GLN A 32 -12.76 21.83 14.69
C GLN A 32 -13.87 22.04 13.64
N PHE A 33 -13.96 23.23 13.03
CA PHE A 33 -14.94 23.52 11.98
C PHE A 33 -14.87 22.57 10.76
N ARG A 34 -13.70 21.94 10.51
CA ARG A 34 -13.53 20.96 9.43
C ARG A 34 -14.16 19.59 9.73
N ASN A 35 -14.53 19.34 10.98
CA ASN A 35 -15.24 18.15 11.44
C ASN A 35 -16.58 18.56 12.08
N PRO A 36 -17.71 18.47 11.35
CA PRO A 36 -18.99 19.02 11.81
C PRO A 36 -19.47 18.37 13.11
N VAL A 37 -19.18 17.08 13.31
CA VAL A 37 -19.54 16.32 14.53
C VAL A 37 -18.81 16.92 15.73
N MET A 38 -17.48 17.01 15.66
CA MET A 38 -16.67 17.52 16.78
C MET A 38 -16.87 19.02 16.99
N PHE A 39 -17.20 19.77 15.94
CA PHE A 39 -17.56 21.18 16.05
C PHE A 39 -18.83 21.39 16.90
N VAL A 40 -19.86 20.55 16.73
CA VAL A 40 -21.06 20.61 17.59
C VAL A 40 -20.70 20.34 19.04
N VAL A 41 -19.86 19.33 19.31
CA VAL A 41 -19.36 19.05 20.68
C VAL A 41 -18.57 20.24 21.23
N PHE A 42 -17.76 20.92 20.41
CA PHE A 42 -17.03 22.12 20.80
C PHE A 42 -17.96 23.26 21.20
N VAL A 43 -18.96 23.57 20.36
CA VAL A 43 -19.97 24.60 20.67
C VAL A 43 -20.74 24.25 21.94
N CYS A 44 -21.13 22.99 22.08
CA CYS A 44 -21.78 22.46 23.28
C CYS A 44 -20.91 22.64 24.53
N SER A 45 -19.61 22.33 24.44
CA SER A 45 -18.64 22.46 25.55
C SER A 45 -18.49 23.92 25.98
N VAL A 46 -18.39 24.84 25.02
CA VAL A 46 -18.35 26.28 25.28
C VAL A 46 -19.65 26.75 25.94
N LEU A 47 -20.80 26.35 25.41
CA LEU A 47 -22.10 26.69 25.98
C LEU A 47 -22.24 26.19 27.42
N THR A 48 -21.90 24.93 27.71
CA THR A 48 -21.94 24.39 29.08
C THR A 48 -20.92 25.05 30.01
N THR A 49 -19.79 25.52 29.48
CA THR A 49 -18.84 26.33 30.26
C THR A 49 -19.47 27.66 30.68
N LEU A 50 -20.19 28.33 29.77
CA LEU A 50 -20.90 29.57 30.08
C LEU A 50 -22.04 29.33 31.09
N LEU A 51 -22.81 28.26 30.93
CA LEU A 51 -23.85 27.86 31.89
C LEU A 51 -23.27 27.55 33.27
N TRP A 52 -22.10 26.91 33.33
CA TRP A 52 -21.41 26.64 34.59
C TRP A 52 -20.99 27.94 35.29
N VAL A 53 -20.40 28.90 34.55
CA VAL A 53 -20.04 30.22 35.09
C VAL A 53 -21.29 30.94 35.60
N GLN A 54 -22.39 30.90 34.85
CA GLN A 54 -23.67 31.48 35.29
C GLN A 54 -24.18 30.81 36.58
N ALA A 55 -24.04 29.49 36.71
CA ALA A 55 -24.44 28.77 37.91
C ALA A 55 -23.61 29.14 39.14
N LEU A 56 -22.31 29.41 38.98
CA LEU A 56 -21.45 29.94 40.06
C LEU A 56 -21.91 31.33 40.53
N THR A 57 -22.50 32.14 39.66
CA THR A 57 -23.09 33.45 40.00
C THR A 57 -24.49 33.36 40.64
N GLY A 58 -24.98 32.16 40.93
CA GLY A 58 -26.28 31.93 41.59
C GLY A 58 -27.50 31.96 40.66
N ARG A 59 -27.31 32.04 39.33
CA ARG A 59 -28.39 32.05 38.31
C ARG A 59 -28.43 30.76 37.48
N GLY A 60 -28.01 29.64 38.06
CA GLY A 60 -27.90 28.36 37.36
C GLY A 60 -29.23 27.63 37.22
N GLU A 61 -29.41 26.96 36.07
CA GLU A 61 -30.55 26.07 35.80
C GLU A 61 -30.44 24.69 36.51
N ALA A 62 -29.24 24.34 36.98
CA ALA A 62 -28.94 23.08 37.67
C ALA A 62 -27.78 23.30 38.67
N PRO A 63 -27.53 22.35 39.60
CA PRO A 63 -26.42 22.45 40.55
C PRO A 63 -25.08 22.68 39.83
N ALA A 64 -24.30 23.66 40.29
CA ALA A 64 -23.04 24.05 39.64
C ALA A 64 -22.04 22.89 39.50
N GLY A 65 -22.00 21.98 40.48
CA GLY A 65 -21.15 20.77 40.43
C GLY A 65 -21.53 19.82 39.30
N PHE A 66 -22.82 19.64 39.03
CA PHE A 66 -23.31 18.80 37.93
C PHE A 66 -22.96 19.41 36.56
N ILE A 67 -23.23 20.71 36.37
CA ILE A 67 -22.90 21.40 35.11
C ILE A 67 -21.38 21.38 34.88
N PHE A 68 -20.58 21.55 35.94
CA PHE A 68 -19.12 21.43 35.87
C PHE A 68 -18.68 20.06 35.36
N GLN A 69 -19.22 18.97 35.93
CA GLN A 69 -18.85 17.62 35.54
C GLN A 69 -19.23 17.33 34.08
N VAL A 70 -20.44 17.71 33.64
CA VAL A 70 -20.84 17.59 32.24
C VAL A 70 -19.88 18.36 31.35
N CYS A 71 -19.64 19.65 31.64
CA CYS A 71 -18.71 20.51 30.91
C CYS A 71 -17.31 19.89 30.80
N LEU A 72 -16.76 19.40 31.91
CA LEU A 72 -15.44 18.78 31.99
C LEU A 72 -15.34 17.56 31.05
N TRP A 73 -16.35 16.69 31.06
CA TRP A 73 -16.35 15.49 30.21
C TRP A 73 -16.60 15.80 28.73
N LEU A 74 -17.30 16.88 28.40
CA LEU A 74 -17.41 17.35 27.01
C LEU A 74 -16.05 17.84 26.48
N TRP A 75 -15.30 18.60 27.29
CA TRP A 75 -13.93 18.99 26.95
C TRP A 75 -12.99 17.77 26.85
N PHE A 76 -13.12 16.78 27.75
CA PHE A 76 -12.37 15.53 27.62
C PHE A 76 -12.71 14.75 26.37
N THR A 77 -13.97 14.74 25.93
CA THR A 77 -14.38 14.11 24.68
C THR A 77 -13.62 14.70 23.48
N LEU A 78 -13.50 16.03 23.42
CA LEU A 78 -12.71 16.71 22.38
C LEU A 78 -11.22 16.39 22.48
N LEU A 79 -10.67 16.39 23.70
CA LEU A 79 -9.27 16.08 23.94
C LEU A 79 -8.93 14.64 23.55
N PHE A 80 -9.78 13.66 23.85
CA PHE A 80 -9.55 12.27 23.48
C PHE A 80 -9.63 12.06 21.96
N ALA A 81 -10.54 12.77 21.29
CA ALA A 81 -10.60 12.77 19.82
C ALA A 81 -9.32 13.35 19.20
N ASN A 82 -8.90 14.54 19.63
CA ASN A 82 -7.69 15.18 19.14
C ASN A 82 -6.43 14.36 19.47
N PHE A 83 -6.41 13.70 20.64
CA PHE A 83 -5.33 12.81 21.05
C PHE A 83 -5.23 11.59 20.13
N ALA A 84 -6.34 10.96 19.75
CA ALA A 84 -6.35 9.85 18.81
C ALA A 84 -5.71 10.22 17.46
N GLU A 85 -6.07 11.40 16.95
CA GLU A 85 -5.52 11.92 15.69
C GLU A 85 -4.03 12.28 15.83
N ALA A 86 -3.65 13.02 16.88
CA ALA A 86 -2.25 13.40 17.13
C ALA A 86 -1.35 12.17 17.34
N LEU A 87 -1.85 11.12 17.99
CA LEU A 87 -1.15 9.87 18.18
C LEU A 87 -0.94 9.12 16.85
N ALA A 88 -1.92 9.16 15.94
CA ALA A 88 -1.79 8.60 14.60
C ALA A 88 -0.75 9.38 13.77
N GLU A 89 -0.81 10.71 13.78
CA GLU A 89 0.14 11.59 13.08
C GLU A 89 1.56 11.46 13.62
N GLY A 90 1.71 11.37 14.94
CA GLY A 90 3.02 11.27 15.59
C GLY A 90 3.79 10.02 15.21
N ARG A 91 3.11 8.90 14.94
CA ARG A 91 3.74 7.67 14.43
C ARG A 91 4.32 7.88 13.04
N GLY A 92 3.54 8.50 12.15
CA GLY A 92 4.02 8.89 10.82
C GLY A 92 5.23 9.82 10.93
N LYS A 93 5.11 10.94 11.65
CA LYS A 93 6.20 11.92 11.79
C LYS A 93 7.51 11.32 12.29
N ALA A 94 7.47 10.40 13.25
CA ALA A 94 8.67 9.72 13.72
C ALA A 94 9.41 8.94 12.61
N GLN A 95 8.66 8.34 11.68
CA GLN A 95 9.23 7.67 10.51
C GLN A 95 9.74 8.66 9.46
N ALA A 96 9.04 9.78 9.23
CA ALA A 96 9.54 10.86 8.37
C ALA A 96 10.85 11.45 8.90
N ASP A 97 10.95 11.67 10.20
CA ASP A 97 12.16 12.19 10.84
C ASP A 97 13.34 11.22 10.71
N ALA A 98 13.08 9.89 10.76
CA ALA A 98 14.09 8.88 10.48
C ALA A 98 14.58 8.93 9.01
N LEU A 99 13.65 9.07 8.05
CA LEU A 99 13.96 9.23 6.62
C LEU A 99 14.71 10.54 6.34
N ARG A 100 14.41 11.62 7.05
CA ARG A 100 15.22 12.85 6.98
C ARG A 100 16.61 12.66 7.52
N GLY A 101 16.75 11.91 8.62
CA GLY A 101 18.05 11.61 9.22
C GLY A 101 18.97 10.81 8.30
N SER A 102 18.42 10.03 7.37
CA SER A 102 19.21 9.32 6.36
C SER A 102 19.61 10.20 5.16
N ARG A 103 18.96 11.35 4.95
CA ARG A 103 19.34 12.33 3.93
C ARG A 103 20.69 12.96 4.30
N ARG A 104 21.69 12.75 3.45
CA ARG A 104 22.98 13.46 3.50
C ARG A 104 23.06 14.39 2.31
N ASP A 105 23.45 15.65 2.52
CA ASP A 105 23.84 16.51 1.40
C ASP A 105 25.20 16.02 0.91
N VAL A 106 25.25 15.54 -0.33
CA VAL A 106 26.45 14.95 -0.93
C VAL A 106 27.00 15.90 -1.97
N VAL A 107 28.34 16.00 -2.05
CA VAL A 107 28.98 16.75 -3.13
C VAL A 107 28.92 15.90 -4.41
N ALA A 108 28.19 16.37 -5.41
CA ALA A 108 28.02 15.70 -6.69
C ALA A 108 29.12 16.07 -7.69
N LYS A 109 29.61 15.09 -8.44
CA LYS A 109 30.51 15.28 -9.59
C LYS A 109 29.69 15.62 -10.84
N LYS A 110 29.23 16.87 -10.96
CA LYS A 110 28.41 17.31 -12.10
C LYS A 110 29.26 17.36 -13.37
N LEU A 111 28.80 16.70 -14.43
CA LEU A 111 29.43 16.71 -15.74
C LEU A 111 28.83 17.82 -16.61
N VAL A 112 29.70 18.55 -17.33
CA VAL A 112 29.27 19.56 -18.32
C VAL A 112 28.70 18.89 -19.59
N MET A 113 29.21 17.72 -19.96
CA MET A 113 28.73 16.90 -21.08
C MET A 113 28.46 15.46 -20.62
N PRO A 114 27.48 14.74 -21.19
CA PRO A 114 27.13 13.37 -20.80
C PRO A 114 28.16 12.35 -21.34
N ARG A 115 29.41 12.43 -20.88
CA ARG A 115 30.50 11.51 -21.20
C ARG A 115 31.31 11.23 -19.95
N ARG A 116 31.86 10.02 -19.82
CA ARG A 116 32.68 9.61 -18.68
C ARG A 116 33.84 10.58 -18.42
N ASP A 117 34.56 10.95 -19.48
CA ASP A 117 35.74 11.83 -19.39
C ASP A 117 35.36 13.33 -19.52
N GLY A 118 34.11 13.68 -19.29
CA GLY A 118 33.64 15.06 -19.31
C GLY A 118 34.24 15.89 -18.17
N GLN A 119 34.30 17.21 -18.35
CA GLN A 119 34.73 18.11 -17.28
C GLN A 119 33.79 18.02 -16.08
N VAL A 120 34.36 17.73 -14.90
CA VAL A 120 33.64 17.62 -13.63
C VAL A 120 33.65 18.95 -12.90
N VAL A 121 32.48 19.37 -12.44
CA VAL A 121 32.26 20.49 -11.52
C VAL A 121 31.66 19.93 -10.23
N PHE A 122 32.31 20.16 -9.10
CA PHE A 122 31.77 19.75 -7.81
C PHE A 122 30.61 20.68 -7.42
N THR A 123 29.43 20.12 -7.19
CA THR A 123 28.21 20.87 -6.89
C THR A 123 27.45 20.19 -5.74
N PRO A 124 26.96 20.92 -4.73
CA PRO A 124 26.11 20.33 -3.69
C PRO A 124 24.88 19.65 -4.29
N SER A 125 24.43 18.53 -3.71
CA SER A 125 23.24 17.81 -4.17
C SER A 125 21.98 18.69 -4.13
N SER A 126 21.93 19.64 -3.18
CA SER A 126 20.87 20.65 -3.03
C SER A 126 20.78 21.66 -4.18
N GLU A 127 21.81 21.79 -5.02
CA GLU A 127 21.83 22.68 -6.19
C GLU A 127 21.63 21.93 -7.53
N LEU A 128 21.57 20.60 -7.49
CA LEU A 128 21.25 19.82 -8.69
C LEU A 128 19.82 20.11 -9.15
N ARG A 129 19.63 20.17 -10.47
CA ARG A 129 18.34 20.40 -11.13
C ARG A 129 18.12 19.34 -12.19
N THR A 130 16.87 19.14 -12.56
CA THR A 130 16.50 18.22 -13.64
C THR A 130 17.30 18.52 -14.92
N GLY A 131 17.83 17.47 -15.56
CA GLY A 131 18.65 17.56 -16.76
C GLY A 131 20.16 17.68 -16.54
N HIS A 132 20.62 17.94 -15.31
CA HIS A 132 22.04 17.85 -14.99
C HIS A 132 22.55 16.41 -15.09
N HIS A 133 23.80 16.24 -15.52
CA HIS A 133 24.46 14.93 -15.55
C HIS A 133 25.47 14.85 -14.41
N VAL A 134 25.52 13.71 -13.72
CA VAL A 134 26.47 13.47 -12.62
C VAL A 134 27.20 12.16 -12.85
N LEU A 135 28.50 12.16 -12.59
CA LEU A 135 29.32 10.95 -12.53
C LEU A 135 29.23 10.37 -11.11
N VAL A 136 28.93 9.08 -11.00
CA VAL A 136 28.87 8.36 -9.72
C VAL A 136 29.75 7.13 -9.85
N GLU A 137 30.80 7.02 -9.03
CA GLU A 137 31.78 5.94 -9.07
C GLU A 137 31.60 4.98 -7.89
N ALA A 138 32.22 3.80 -7.95
CA ALA A 138 32.24 2.87 -6.82
C ALA A 138 32.65 3.55 -5.50
N GLY A 139 31.79 3.43 -4.49
CA GLY A 139 31.91 4.06 -3.18
C GLY A 139 31.13 5.37 -3.02
N ASP A 140 30.76 6.04 -4.12
CA ASP A 140 29.98 7.27 -4.09
C ASP A 140 28.50 7.00 -3.75
N ILE A 141 27.86 8.00 -3.16
CA ILE A 141 26.41 8.04 -2.97
C ILE A 141 25.79 8.76 -4.16
N VAL A 142 24.71 8.21 -4.70
CA VAL A 142 23.92 8.82 -5.77
C VAL A 142 23.31 10.13 -5.24
N PRO A 143 23.66 11.30 -5.80
CA PRO A 143 23.33 12.59 -5.18
C PRO A 143 21.87 13.02 -5.38
N GLY A 144 21.15 12.44 -6.33
CA GLY A 144 19.74 12.74 -6.58
C GLY A 144 19.11 11.68 -7.49
N ASP A 145 17.78 11.65 -7.57
CA ASP A 145 17.10 10.70 -8.44
C ASP A 145 17.40 11.00 -9.90
N GLY A 146 17.54 9.94 -10.68
CA GLY A 146 17.84 10.11 -12.09
C GLY A 146 17.73 8.83 -12.89
N GLU A 147 18.15 8.97 -14.14
CA GLU A 147 18.21 7.90 -15.12
C GLU A 147 19.65 7.73 -15.61
N ILE A 148 20.14 6.50 -15.63
CA ILE A 148 21.47 6.16 -16.12
C ILE A 148 21.47 6.29 -17.64
N VAL A 149 22.30 7.20 -18.13
CA VAL A 149 22.49 7.43 -19.57
C VAL A 149 23.72 6.69 -20.11
N LEU A 150 24.71 6.39 -19.26
CA LEU A 150 25.90 5.61 -19.61
C LEU A 150 26.39 4.79 -18.42
N GLY A 151 26.96 3.61 -18.72
CA GLY A 151 27.56 2.72 -17.74
C GLY A 151 26.60 1.68 -17.18
N ALA A 152 27.16 0.76 -16.41
CA ALA A 152 26.44 -0.25 -15.64
C ALA A 152 27.21 -0.50 -14.34
N ALA A 153 26.49 -0.67 -13.25
CA ALA A 153 27.08 -0.83 -11.92
C ALA A 153 26.13 -1.60 -10.98
N SER A 154 26.71 -2.19 -9.93
CA SER A 154 25.93 -2.67 -8.79
C SER A 154 25.69 -1.54 -7.78
N VAL A 155 24.45 -1.43 -7.30
CA VAL A 155 23.97 -0.37 -6.39
C VAL A 155 23.35 -1.00 -5.14
N ASP A 156 23.74 -0.48 -3.99
CA ASP A 156 23.15 -0.77 -2.68
C ASP A 156 21.98 0.19 -2.42
N GLU A 157 20.77 -0.35 -2.46
CA GLU A 157 19.51 0.36 -2.21
C GLU A 157 18.98 0.17 -0.77
N SER A 158 19.78 -0.40 0.13
CA SER A 158 19.38 -0.73 1.52
C SER A 158 18.84 0.45 2.33
N ALA A 159 19.30 1.67 2.02
CA ALA A 159 18.80 2.89 2.67
C ALA A 159 17.31 3.16 2.44
N ILE A 160 16.73 2.57 1.39
CA ILE A 160 15.35 2.80 0.95
C ILE A 160 14.52 1.51 1.09
N THR A 161 15.04 0.39 0.60
CA THR A 161 14.34 -0.91 0.62
C THR A 161 14.51 -1.64 1.95
N GLY A 162 15.59 -1.35 2.70
CA GLY A 162 15.97 -2.11 3.89
C GLY A 162 16.64 -3.46 3.57
N GLU A 163 16.74 -3.85 2.30
CA GLU A 163 17.38 -5.09 1.87
C GLU A 163 18.87 -4.88 1.56
N SER A 164 19.72 -5.81 2.01
CA SER A 164 21.18 -5.69 1.86
C SER A 164 21.74 -6.26 0.54
N ALA A 165 20.91 -6.83 -0.32
CA ALA A 165 21.36 -7.42 -1.58
C ALA A 165 21.55 -6.31 -2.64
N PRO A 166 22.72 -6.25 -3.31
CA PRO A 166 22.97 -5.23 -4.32
C PRO A 166 22.21 -5.52 -5.63
N VAL A 167 21.74 -4.46 -6.29
CA VAL A 167 20.96 -4.51 -7.53
C VAL A 167 21.80 -3.99 -8.69
N ILE A 168 21.75 -4.66 -9.84
CA ILE A 168 22.44 -4.21 -11.06
C ILE A 168 21.59 -3.16 -11.76
N ARG A 169 22.20 -2.01 -12.08
CA ARG A 169 21.60 -0.88 -12.79
C ARG A 169 22.43 -0.56 -14.04
N GLU A 170 21.77 -0.29 -15.16
CA GLU A 170 22.43 -0.10 -16.46
C GLU A 170 21.70 0.89 -17.37
N ALA A 171 22.43 1.49 -18.31
CA ALA A 171 21.87 2.41 -19.30
C ALA A 171 21.01 1.68 -20.35
N GLY A 172 19.96 2.35 -20.85
CA GLY A 172 19.26 1.95 -22.08
C GLY A 172 18.18 0.86 -21.95
N GLY A 173 17.81 0.45 -20.73
CA GLY A 173 16.73 -0.51 -20.47
C GLY A 173 15.85 -0.11 -19.28
N ASP A 174 14.92 -0.98 -18.89
CA ASP A 174 13.96 -0.72 -17.80
C ASP A 174 14.62 -0.61 -16.40
N ARG A 175 15.92 -0.91 -16.29
CA ARG A 175 16.74 -0.81 -15.06
C ARG A 175 17.60 0.45 -15.00
N SER A 176 17.34 1.44 -15.85
CA SER A 176 18.09 2.69 -15.89
C SER A 176 17.79 3.64 -14.73
N ALA A 177 16.68 3.46 -14.02
CA ALA A 177 16.31 4.32 -12.90
C ALA A 177 17.22 4.09 -11.68
N VAL A 178 17.71 5.17 -11.09
CA VAL A 178 18.48 5.17 -9.84
C VAL A 178 17.94 6.20 -8.87
N THR A 179 18.00 5.92 -7.57
CA THR A 179 17.42 6.76 -6.52
C THR A 179 18.50 7.46 -5.70
N GLY A 180 18.29 8.73 -5.39
CA GLY A 180 19.20 9.51 -4.55
C GLY A 180 19.33 8.92 -3.14
N GLY A 181 20.54 8.95 -2.59
CA GLY A 181 20.87 8.37 -1.28
C GLY A 181 21.32 6.90 -1.30
N THR A 182 21.17 6.21 -2.44
CA THR A 182 21.71 4.86 -2.65
C THR A 182 23.22 4.89 -2.91
N ARG A 183 23.94 3.79 -2.71
CA ARG A 183 25.41 3.74 -2.86
C ARG A 183 25.81 2.87 -4.04
N VAL A 184 26.69 3.38 -4.89
CA VAL A 184 27.30 2.57 -5.97
C VAL A 184 28.40 1.70 -5.37
N LEU A 185 28.36 0.39 -5.63
CA LEU A 185 29.33 -0.58 -5.09
C LEU A 185 30.42 -0.96 -6.10
N SER A 186 30.09 -1.01 -7.39
CA SER A 186 31.03 -1.37 -8.46
C SER A 186 31.01 -0.36 -9.61
N ASP A 187 32.08 -0.36 -10.41
CA ASP A 187 32.15 0.37 -11.68
C ASP A 187 31.81 1.87 -11.55
N TRP A 188 31.02 2.39 -12.49
CA TRP A 188 30.64 3.79 -12.60
C TRP A 188 29.34 3.97 -13.39
N LEU A 189 28.64 5.06 -13.11
CA LEU A 189 27.41 5.46 -13.77
C LEU A 189 27.47 6.95 -14.15
N VAL A 190 26.94 7.30 -15.32
CA VAL A 190 26.56 8.68 -15.63
C VAL A 190 25.05 8.77 -15.52
N VAL A 191 24.59 9.56 -14.56
CA VAL A 191 23.18 9.70 -14.22
C VAL A 191 22.68 11.08 -14.64
N ARG A 192 21.60 11.13 -15.40
CA ARG A 192 20.84 12.34 -15.69
C ARG A 192 19.81 12.55 -14.58
N VAL A 193 19.94 13.63 -13.83
CA VAL A 193 19.03 14.01 -12.74
C VAL A 193 17.62 14.24 -13.30
N THR A 194 16.61 13.61 -12.71
CA THR A 194 15.20 13.74 -13.12
C THR A 194 14.37 14.59 -12.16
N SER A 195 14.77 14.71 -10.89
CA SER A 195 14.04 15.46 -9.86
C SER A 195 14.73 16.76 -9.45
N ASN A 196 13.97 17.81 -9.16
CA ASN A 196 14.50 18.99 -8.47
C ASN A 196 14.63 18.76 -6.95
N PRO A 197 15.38 19.63 -6.23
CA PRO A 197 15.43 19.59 -4.77
C PRO A 197 14.03 19.80 -4.18
N GLY A 198 13.60 18.91 -3.29
CA GLY A 198 12.24 18.88 -2.74
C GLY A 198 11.27 17.97 -3.52
N GLU A 199 11.68 17.48 -4.69
CA GLU A 199 10.88 16.57 -5.53
C GLU A 199 11.49 15.16 -5.62
N SER A 200 12.57 14.89 -4.87
CA SER A 200 13.19 13.57 -4.81
C SER A 200 12.23 12.52 -4.24
N PHE A 201 12.52 11.25 -4.48
CA PHE A 201 11.78 10.12 -3.99
C PHE A 201 11.68 10.15 -2.45
N LEU A 202 12.79 10.42 -1.78
CA LEU A 202 12.81 10.61 -0.32
C LEU A 202 11.98 11.82 0.11
N ASP A 203 12.04 12.95 -0.60
CA ASP A 203 11.21 14.12 -0.28
C ASP A 203 9.71 13.81 -0.42
N ARG A 204 9.32 13.04 -1.44
CA ARG A 204 7.93 12.57 -1.63
C ARG A 204 7.50 11.61 -0.52
N MET A 205 8.37 10.70 -0.09
CA MET A 205 8.10 9.84 1.07
C MET A 205 7.87 10.68 2.33
N ILE A 206 8.74 11.65 2.60
CA ILE A 206 8.63 12.55 3.75
C ILE A 206 7.31 13.34 3.69
N ALA A 207 7.00 13.98 2.56
CA ALA A 207 5.79 14.79 2.40
C ALA A 207 4.50 13.97 2.60
N MET A 208 4.49 12.72 2.14
CA MET A 208 3.38 11.79 2.32
C MET A 208 3.18 11.39 3.78
N VAL A 209 4.26 11.04 4.46
CA VAL A 209 4.24 10.62 5.87
C VAL A 209 3.79 11.77 6.78
N GLU A 210 4.16 13.01 6.46
CA GLU A 210 3.78 14.19 7.23
C GLU A 210 2.34 14.65 7.02
N GLY A 211 1.63 14.07 6.03
CA GLY A 211 0.23 14.36 5.77
C GLY A 211 -0.03 15.75 5.17
N ALA A 212 1.00 16.48 4.73
CA ALA A 212 0.89 17.84 4.20
C ALA A 212 0.03 17.94 2.91
N SER A 213 -0.20 16.82 2.22
CA SER A 213 -0.94 16.73 0.95
C SER A 213 -2.16 15.79 1.00
N ARG A 214 -2.57 15.29 2.18
CA ARG A 214 -3.67 14.32 2.27
C ARG A 214 -5.03 14.97 1.96
N ARG A 215 -5.73 14.42 0.97
CA ARG A 215 -7.17 14.63 0.76
C ARG A 215 -7.99 13.56 1.46
N LYS A 216 -9.22 13.90 1.87
CA LYS A 216 -10.18 12.91 2.40
C LYS A 216 -10.54 11.91 1.30
N THR A 217 -10.68 10.67 1.71
CA THR A 217 -11.00 9.53 0.82
C THR A 217 -12.50 9.46 0.51
N PRO A 218 -12.94 8.83 -0.60
CA PRO A 218 -14.36 8.75 -0.95
C PRO A 218 -15.24 8.18 0.18
N ASN A 219 -14.85 7.06 0.80
CA ASN A 219 -15.57 6.45 1.92
C ASN A 219 -15.54 7.36 3.16
N GLU A 220 -14.42 8.03 3.45
CA GLU A 220 -14.33 9.00 4.54
C GLU A 220 -15.25 10.21 4.32
N ILE A 221 -15.37 10.70 3.09
CA ILE A 221 -16.30 11.78 2.73
C ILE A 221 -17.74 11.29 2.89
N ALA A 222 -18.07 10.12 2.35
CA ALA A 222 -19.40 9.53 2.45
C ALA A 222 -19.84 9.35 3.91
N LEU A 223 -18.95 8.81 4.74
CA LEU A 223 -19.19 8.66 6.17
C LEU A 223 -19.30 10.01 6.87
N THR A 224 -18.43 10.98 6.57
CA THR A 224 -18.53 12.34 7.13
C THR A 224 -19.89 12.97 6.82
N ILE A 225 -20.39 12.83 5.59
CA ILE A 225 -21.71 13.34 5.18
C ILE A 225 -22.82 12.63 5.97
N LEU A 226 -22.74 11.31 6.12
CA LEU A 226 -23.71 10.53 6.90
C LEU A 226 -23.74 10.99 8.37
N LEU A 227 -22.58 11.12 9.00
CA LEU A 227 -22.46 11.56 10.39
C LEU A 227 -22.94 13.00 10.58
N ALA A 228 -22.66 13.89 9.62
CA ALA A 228 -23.16 15.26 9.65
C ALA A 228 -24.70 15.32 9.53
N LYS A 229 -25.30 14.49 8.68
CA LYS A 229 -26.76 14.38 8.56
C LYS A 229 -27.40 13.88 9.86
N PHE A 230 -26.87 12.83 10.46
CA PHE A 230 -27.35 12.36 11.78
C PHE A 230 -27.20 13.42 12.86
N THR A 231 -26.06 14.12 12.87
CA THR A 231 -25.83 15.23 13.80
C THR A 231 -26.88 16.32 13.67
N LEU A 232 -27.21 16.71 12.44
CA LEU A 232 -28.26 17.70 12.17
C LEU A 232 -29.64 17.21 12.62
N ILE A 233 -29.98 15.95 12.33
CA ILE A 233 -31.26 15.35 12.74
C ILE A 233 -31.37 15.35 14.28
N PHE A 234 -30.34 14.90 15.00
CA PHE A 234 -30.36 14.88 16.45
C PHE A 234 -30.33 16.28 17.07
N LEU A 235 -29.64 17.23 16.45
CA LEU A 235 -29.66 18.63 16.87
C LEU A 235 -31.08 19.20 16.78
N LEU A 236 -31.77 19.03 15.65
CA LEU A 236 -33.14 19.48 15.47
C LEU A 236 -34.09 18.77 16.44
N ALA A 237 -33.94 17.46 16.63
CA ALA A 237 -34.73 16.70 17.58
C ALA A 237 -34.53 17.19 19.02
N CYS A 238 -33.29 17.42 19.47
CA CYS A 238 -33.03 17.91 20.82
C CYS A 238 -33.49 19.36 21.01
N ALA A 239 -33.39 20.19 19.97
CA ALA A 239 -33.83 21.59 20.02
C ALA A 239 -35.34 21.74 20.24
N THR A 240 -36.15 20.80 19.76
CA THR A 240 -37.61 20.82 19.97
C THR A 240 -38.03 20.28 21.34
N LEU A 241 -37.19 19.52 22.03
CA LEU A 241 -37.52 18.95 23.34
C LEU A 241 -37.71 20.02 24.42
N LEU A 242 -36.96 21.13 24.39
CA LEU A 242 -37.12 22.20 25.39
C LEU A 242 -38.50 22.86 25.31
N PRO A 243 -38.96 23.39 24.16
CA PRO A 243 -40.32 23.92 24.03
C PRO A 243 -41.41 22.92 24.44
N TYR A 244 -41.28 21.65 24.03
CA TYR A 244 -42.26 20.62 24.41
C TYR A 244 -42.25 20.33 25.90
N SER A 245 -41.09 20.33 26.54
CA SER A 245 -40.97 20.13 27.98
C SER A 245 -41.58 21.30 28.74
N ILE A 246 -41.41 22.54 28.28
CA ILE A 246 -42.03 23.73 28.89
C ILE A 246 -43.56 23.63 28.79
N TYR A 247 -44.08 23.40 27.58
CA TYR A 247 -45.51 23.23 27.34
C TYR A 247 -46.11 22.10 28.20
N SER A 248 -45.42 20.97 28.30
CA SER A 248 -45.89 19.83 29.09
C SER A 248 -45.98 20.14 30.58
N VAL A 249 -45.00 20.85 31.14
CA VAL A 249 -45.00 21.23 32.55
C VAL A 249 -46.10 22.26 32.83
N GLU A 250 -46.28 23.23 31.92
CA GLU A 250 -47.37 24.21 32.01
C GLU A 250 -48.75 23.56 31.94
N ALA A 251 -48.94 22.60 31.03
CA ALA A 251 -50.20 21.89 30.85
C ALA A 251 -50.51 20.90 31.99
N ALA A 252 -49.49 20.20 32.51
CA ALA A 252 -49.65 19.24 33.60
C ALA A 252 -49.71 19.90 35.00
N GLY A 253 -49.20 21.14 35.13
CA GLY A 253 -49.11 21.86 36.41
C GLY A 253 -48.11 21.25 37.40
N ALA A 254 -47.28 20.31 36.97
CA ALA A 254 -46.31 19.60 37.80
C ALA A 254 -45.06 19.21 36.99
N GLY A 255 -43.94 19.02 37.69
CA GLY A 255 -42.64 18.70 37.10
C GLY A 255 -41.76 19.92 36.85
N ASN A 256 -40.56 19.69 36.30
CA ASN A 256 -39.60 20.73 35.95
C ASN A 256 -39.23 20.61 34.47
N PRO A 257 -39.10 21.71 33.73
CA PRO A 257 -38.63 21.66 32.35
C PRO A 257 -37.21 21.09 32.27
N ILE A 258 -36.90 20.39 31.18
CA ILE A 258 -35.54 19.90 30.93
C ILE A 258 -34.58 21.08 30.82
N THR A 259 -33.45 20.98 31.51
CA THR A 259 -32.41 22.01 31.47
C THR A 259 -31.58 21.94 30.19
N LEU A 260 -31.01 23.07 29.78
CA LEU A 260 -30.17 23.14 28.59
C LEU A 260 -28.93 22.24 28.72
N THR A 261 -28.37 22.13 29.92
CA THR A 261 -27.27 21.22 30.26
C THR A 261 -27.62 19.76 29.96
N VAL A 262 -28.83 19.31 30.33
CA VAL A 262 -29.29 17.94 30.06
C VAL A 262 -29.51 17.72 28.56
N LEU A 263 -30.05 18.70 27.84
CA LEU A 263 -30.22 18.61 26.39
C LEU A 263 -28.89 18.56 25.65
N VAL A 264 -27.90 19.33 26.09
CA VAL A 264 -26.54 19.28 25.54
C VAL A 264 -25.92 17.91 25.81
N ALA A 265 -26.05 17.39 27.03
CA ALA A 265 -25.56 16.05 27.39
C ALA A 265 -26.21 14.95 26.53
N LEU A 266 -27.54 15.01 26.36
CA LEU A 266 -28.29 14.12 25.48
C LEU A 266 -27.80 14.22 24.04
N LEU A 267 -27.73 15.43 23.49
CA LEU A 267 -27.29 15.68 22.12
C LEU A 267 -25.89 15.09 21.85
N VAL A 268 -24.91 15.36 22.72
CA VAL A 268 -23.54 14.87 22.55
C VAL A 268 -23.45 13.34 22.71
N CYS A 269 -24.32 12.75 23.53
CA CYS A 269 -24.40 11.29 23.66
C CYS A 269 -25.01 10.63 22.42
N LEU A 270 -26.01 11.25 21.78
CA LEU A 270 -26.67 10.68 20.59
C LEU A 270 -25.92 10.90 19.29
N ILE A 271 -25.19 12.02 19.18
CA ILE A 271 -24.33 12.25 18.02
C ILE A 271 -23.25 11.15 17.97
N PRO A 272 -22.90 10.64 16.77
CA PRO A 272 -21.92 9.57 16.61
C PRO A 272 -20.46 10.06 16.79
N THR A 273 -20.16 10.61 17.97
CA THR A 273 -18.86 11.19 18.34
C THR A 273 -17.75 10.16 18.31
N THR A 274 -18.03 8.91 18.69
CA THR A 274 -17.04 7.83 18.75
C THR A 274 -16.37 7.60 17.40
N ILE A 275 -17.15 7.47 16.33
CA ILE A 275 -16.59 7.31 14.98
C ILE A 275 -16.14 8.64 14.38
N GLY A 276 -16.85 9.75 14.65
CA GLY A 276 -16.44 11.08 14.21
C GLY A 276 -15.05 11.50 14.72
N ALA A 277 -14.67 11.03 15.92
CA ALA A 277 -13.37 11.23 16.53
C ALA A 277 -12.25 10.36 15.93
N LEU A 278 -12.57 9.12 15.56
CA LEU A 278 -11.56 8.13 15.16
C LEU A 278 -11.36 8.02 13.64
N LEU A 279 -12.26 8.57 12.83
CA LEU A 279 -12.24 8.43 11.37
C LEU A 279 -10.91 8.87 10.73
N SER A 280 -10.41 10.06 11.09
CA SER A 280 -9.14 10.58 10.57
C SER A 280 -7.97 9.67 10.97
N ALA A 281 -7.93 9.24 12.24
CA ALA A 281 -6.88 8.41 12.81
C ALA A 281 -6.78 7.04 12.14
N ILE A 282 -7.92 6.40 11.79
CA ILE A 282 -7.95 5.14 11.03
C ILE A 282 -7.28 5.32 9.67
N GLY A 283 -7.58 6.41 8.96
CA GLY A 283 -6.96 6.69 7.67
C GLY A 283 -5.46 6.91 7.76
N ILE A 284 -4.99 7.65 8.78
CA ILE A 284 -3.55 7.90 9.00
C ILE A 284 -2.84 6.59 9.34
N ALA A 285 -3.41 5.79 10.24
CA ALA A 285 -2.86 4.48 10.59
C ALA A 285 -2.88 3.47 9.43
N GLY A 286 -3.83 3.60 8.50
CA GLY A 286 -3.86 2.84 7.24
C GLY A 286 -2.63 3.13 6.38
N MET A 287 -2.31 4.41 6.16
CA MET A 287 -1.12 4.82 5.39
C MET A 287 0.18 4.41 6.09
N ASP A 288 0.28 4.59 7.41
CA ASP A 288 1.42 4.14 8.23
C ASP A 288 1.68 2.63 8.07
N ARG A 289 0.63 1.81 7.95
CA ARG A 289 0.78 0.37 7.67
C ARG A 289 1.27 0.06 6.26
N MET A 290 0.85 0.83 5.24
CA MET A 290 1.35 0.66 3.88
C MET A 290 2.86 0.91 3.81
N ILE A 291 3.32 1.99 4.44
CA ILE A 291 4.75 2.34 4.43
C ILE A 291 5.57 1.28 5.20
N ARG A 292 5.04 0.72 6.29
CA ARG A 292 5.67 -0.41 6.99
C ARG A 292 5.71 -1.71 6.16
N ALA A 293 4.83 -1.87 5.19
CA ALA A 293 4.90 -2.93 4.20
C ALA A 293 5.82 -2.56 3.01
N ASN A 294 6.65 -1.52 3.16
CA ASN A 294 7.45 -0.87 2.13
C ASN A 294 6.66 -0.58 0.84
N VAL A 295 5.42 -0.08 0.97
CA VAL A 295 4.61 0.42 -0.15
C VAL A 295 4.28 1.89 0.07
N ILE A 296 4.66 2.71 -0.90
CA ILE A 296 4.43 4.16 -0.89
C ILE A 296 3.14 4.43 -1.68
N ALA A 297 2.15 5.06 -1.06
CA ALA A 297 0.87 5.37 -1.72
C ALA A 297 0.70 6.88 -1.88
N THR A 298 0.61 7.38 -3.11
CA THR A 298 0.57 8.84 -3.41
C THR A 298 -0.56 9.58 -2.67
N SER A 299 -1.62 8.85 -2.29
CA SER A 299 -2.70 9.36 -1.46
C SER A 299 -3.38 8.24 -0.67
N GLY A 300 -4.08 8.62 0.40
CA GLY A 300 -4.97 7.70 1.10
C GLY A 300 -6.09 7.13 0.23
N ARG A 301 -6.43 7.77 -0.90
CA ARG A 301 -7.43 7.26 -1.85
C ARG A 301 -6.93 5.97 -2.52
N ALA A 302 -5.66 5.89 -2.86
CA ALA A 302 -5.09 4.67 -3.44
C ALA A 302 -5.19 3.51 -2.44
N VAL A 303 -4.83 3.76 -1.16
CA VAL A 303 -4.92 2.76 -0.07
C VAL A 303 -6.35 2.25 0.12
N GLU A 304 -7.33 3.16 0.01
CA GLU A 304 -8.73 2.80 0.11
C GLU A 304 -9.23 1.99 -1.08
N ALA A 305 -8.96 2.47 -2.29
CA ALA A 305 -9.33 1.80 -3.53
C ALA A 305 -8.74 0.39 -3.60
N ALA A 306 -7.51 0.19 -3.10
CA ALA A 306 -6.89 -1.13 -2.99
C ALA A 306 -7.73 -2.13 -2.17
N GLY A 307 -8.50 -1.66 -1.18
CA GLY A 307 -9.38 -2.51 -0.40
C GLY A 307 -10.60 -3.04 -1.18
N ASP A 308 -11.03 -2.30 -2.19
CA ASP A 308 -12.22 -2.61 -2.99
C ASP A 308 -11.87 -3.17 -4.38
N VAL A 309 -10.60 -3.48 -4.66
CA VAL A 309 -10.17 -4.11 -5.92
C VAL A 309 -10.88 -5.44 -6.15
N ASP A 310 -11.42 -5.63 -7.35
CA ASP A 310 -12.09 -6.84 -7.81
C ASP A 310 -11.23 -7.66 -8.76
N VAL A 311 -10.42 -6.97 -9.58
CA VAL A 311 -9.56 -7.60 -10.59
C VAL A 311 -8.15 -7.04 -10.48
N LEU A 312 -7.16 -7.93 -10.44
CA LEU A 312 -5.75 -7.59 -10.50
C LEU A 312 -5.17 -8.02 -11.85
N LEU A 313 -4.69 -7.02 -12.58
CA LEU A 313 -3.92 -7.19 -13.81
C LEU A 313 -2.43 -7.18 -13.44
N LEU A 314 -1.70 -8.21 -13.87
CA LEU A 314 -0.27 -8.29 -13.68
C LEU A 314 0.40 -8.39 -15.03
N ASP A 315 1.37 -7.53 -15.31
CA ASP A 315 2.29 -7.82 -16.41
C ASP A 315 3.05 -9.12 -16.10
N LYS A 316 3.44 -9.87 -17.12
CA LYS A 316 4.16 -11.14 -16.91
C LYS A 316 5.62 -10.89 -16.51
N THR A 317 6.31 -10.07 -17.29
CA THR A 317 7.77 -9.93 -17.21
C THR A 317 8.13 -9.15 -15.95
N GLY A 318 9.11 -9.64 -15.18
CA GLY A 318 9.58 -8.99 -13.95
C GLY A 318 8.60 -9.06 -12.78
N THR A 319 7.31 -9.32 -13.03
CA THR A 319 6.27 -9.44 -12.02
C THR A 319 6.01 -10.91 -11.71
N ILE A 320 5.34 -11.68 -12.58
CA ILE A 320 5.04 -13.10 -12.35
C ILE A 320 6.31 -13.96 -12.45
N THR A 321 7.18 -13.62 -13.40
CA THR A 321 8.43 -14.32 -13.66
C THR A 321 9.64 -13.52 -13.17
N LEU A 322 10.81 -14.16 -13.13
CA LEU A 322 12.08 -13.47 -12.85
C LEU A 322 12.45 -12.44 -13.92
N GLY A 323 11.73 -12.41 -15.06
CA GLY A 323 11.88 -11.43 -16.13
C GLY A 323 12.96 -11.76 -17.15
N ASN A 324 13.77 -12.79 -16.91
CA ASN A 324 14.78 -13.27 -17.83
C ASN A 324 14.50 -14.73 -18.19
N ARG A 325 14.54 -15.06 -19.49
CA ARG A 325 14.46 -16.45 -19.93
C ARG A 325 15.77 -17.15 -19.59
N GLN A 326 15.69 -18.26 -18.87
CA GLN A 326 16.86 -19.04 -18.47
C GLN A 326 16.90 -20.39 -19.18
N ALA A 327 18.10 -20.85 -19.52
CA ALA A 327 18.29 -22.18 -20.05
C ALA A 327 17.93 -23.23 -18.98
N VAL A 328 17.04 -24.16 -19.33
CA VAL A 328 16.58 -25.22 -18.42
C VAL A 328 16.93 -26.63 -18.89
N ALA A 329 17.11 -26.83 -20.21
CA ALA A 329 17.43 -28.15 -20.76
C ALA A 329 18.19 -28.07 -22.09
N PHE A 330 18.97 -29.11 -22.36
CA PHE A 330 19.62 -29.37 -23.64
C PHE A 330 18.94 -30.58 -24.30
N HIS A 331 18.52 -30.42 -25.56
CA HIS A 331 17.85 -31.46 -26.34
C HIS A 331 18.72 -31.81 -27.56
N PRO A 332 19.58 -32.83 -27.47
CA PRO A 332 20.54 -33.15 -28.52
C PRO A 332 19.87 -33.75 -29.77
N ALA A 333 20.43 -33.45 -30.93
CA ALA A 333 20.04 -34.07 -32.19
C ALA A 333 20.40 -35.58 -32.19
N PRO A 334 19.75 -36.41 -33.05
CA PRO A 334 20.08 -37.83 -33.14
C PRO A 334 21.57 -38.08 -33.39
N GLY A 335 22.18 -38.90 -32.54
CA GLY A 335 23.61 -39.24 -32.65
C GLY A 335 24.56 -38.22 -32.02
N ILE A 336 24.06 -37.15 -31.41
CA ILE A 336 24.84 -36.17 -30.64
C ILE A 336 24.65 -36.45 -29.14
N GLU A 337 25.72 -36.40 -28.37
CA GLU A 337 25.60 -36.49 -26.90
C GLU A 337 25.13 -35.15 -26.30
N GLU A 338 24.36 -35.22 -25.22
CA GLU A 338 23.87 -34.01 -24.53
C GLU A 338 25.03 -33.11 -24.05
N ARG A 339 26.14 -33.72 -23.63
CA ARG A 339 27.36 -33.01 -23.23
C ARG A 339 28.01 -32.26 -24.40
N GLU A 340 28.06 -32.87 -25.58
CA GLU A 340 28.63 -32.24 -26.78
C GLU A 340 27.84 -31.00 -27.19
N LEU A 341 26.50 -31.09 -27.14
CA LEU A 341 25.63 -29.93 -27.33
C LEU A 341 25.90 -28.84 -26.28
N ALA A 342 26.02 -29.21 -25.00
CA ALA A 342 26.27 -28.26 -23.92
C ALA A 342 27.62 -27.54 -24.06
N GLU A 343 28.68 -28.24 -24.46
CA GLU A 343 30.01 -27.66 -24.70
C GLU A 343 30.00 -26.65 -25.86
N ALA A 344 29.34 -26.99 -26.98
CA ALA A 344 29.17 -26.07 -28.10
C ALA A 344 28.30 -24.86 -27.72
N ALA A 345 27.22 -25.09 -26.96
CA ALA A 345 26.33 -24.03 -26.49
C ALA A 345 27.03 -23.07 -25.52
N ASP A 346 27.87 -23.56 -24.60
CA ASP A 346 28.73 -22.74 -23.73
C ASP A 346 29.64 -21.85 -24.57
N LEU A 347 30.43 -22.44 -25.48
CA LEU A 347 31.38 -21.74 -26.34
C LEU A 347 30.72 -20.63 -27.17
N ALA A 348 29.56 -20.92 -27.78
CA ALA A 348 28.79 -19.93 -28.54
C ALA A 348 28.15 -18.84 -27.67
N SER A 349 28.02 -19.06 -26.35
CA SER A 349 27.39 -18.13 -25.41
C SER A 349 28.38 -17.24 -24.67
N ARG A 350 29.68 -17.53 -24.70
CA ARG A 350 30.69 -16.74 -23.96
C ARG A 350 30.86 -15.30 -24.40
N ALA A 351 30.53 -15.00 -25.65
CA ALA A 351 30.50 -13.64 -26.20
C ALA A 351 29.08 -13.06 -26.25
N ASP A 352 28.11 -13.78 -25.70
CA ASP A 352 26.73 -13.37 -25.61
C ASP A 352 26.46 -12.82 -24.22
N GLU A 353 26.60 -11.50 -24.07
CA GLU A 353 26.44 -10.84 -22.77
C GLU A 353 24.98 -10.75 -22.31
N THR A 354 24.03 -11.19 -23.13
CA THR A 354 22.59 -11.20 -22.80
C THR A 354 22.30 -12.14 -21.62
N PRO A 355 21.21 -11.91 -20.87
CA PRO A 355 20.75 -12.82 -19.82
C PRO A 355 20.59 -14.27 -20.31
N GLU A 356 20.07 -14.45 -21.53
CA GLU A 356 19.89 -15.75 -22.17
C GLU A 356 21.25 -16.43 -22.39
N GLY A 357 22.21 -15.74 -23.00
CA GLY A 357 23.57 -16.25 -23.22
C GLY A 357 24.25 -16.67 -21.91
N ARG A 358 24.21 -15.82 -20.89
CA ARG A 358 24.77 -16.13 -19.56
C ARG A 358 24.09 -17.35 -18.92
N SER A 359 22.77 -17.49 -19.07
CA SER A 359 22.04 -18.63 -18.49
C SER A 359 22.45 -19.97 -19.09
N ILE A 360 22.85 -20.00 -20.37
CA ILE A 360 23.31 -21.21 -21.06
C ILE A 360 24.67 -21.65 -20.52
N VAL A 361 25.59 -20.69 -20.33
CA VAL A 361 26.90 -20.93 -19.70
C VAL A 361 26.71 -21.52 -18.31
N VAL A 362 25.86 -20.89 -17.47
CA VAL A 362 25.58 -21.37 -16.12
C VAL A 362 24.97 -22.77 -16.12
N LEU A 363 24.03 -23.07 -17.03
CA LEU A 363 23.44 -24.41 -17.12
C LEU A 363 24.48 -25.46 -17.52
N ALA A 364 25.34 -25.17 -18.49
CA ALA A 364 26.41 -26.05 -18.94
C ALA A 364 27.42 -26.33 -17.81
N GLU A 365 27.84 -25.29 -17.08
CA GLU A 365 28.73 -25.38 -15.93
C GLU A 365 28.10 -26.22 -14.81
N THR A 366 26.84 -25.95 -14.45
CA THR A 366 26.16 -26.60 -13.32
C THR A 366 25.85 -28.07 -13.61
N LYS A 367 25.42 -28.39 -14.84
CA LYS A 367 24.96 -29.74 -15.20
C LYS A 367 26.12 -30.68 -15.58
N PHE A 368 27.15 -30.18 -16.25
CA PHE A 368 28.22 -31.00 -16.82
C PHE A 368 29.62 -30.68 -16.26
N ALA A 369 29.74 -29.76 -15.30
CA ALA A 369 31.02 -29.32 -14.73
C ALA A 369 32.01 -28.85 -15.82
N ILE A 370 31.52 -28.23 -16.88
CA ILE A 370 32.32 -27.65 -17.95
C ILE A 370 33.01 -26.40 -17.38
N HIS A 371 34.13 -26.57 -16.70
CA HIS A 371 34.88 -25.45 -16.12
C HIS A 371 35.72 -24.79 -17.21
N GLY A 372 35.60 -23.47 -17.29
CA GLY A 372 36.12 -22.65 -18.37
C GLY A 372 37.47 -23.08 -18.91
N HIS A 373 37.52 -23.51 -20.17
CA HIS A 373 38.75 -23.38 -20.94
C HIS A 373 39.04 -21.88 -20.99
N ARG A 374 40.15 -21.45 -20.37
CA ARG A 374 40.55 -20.03 -20.27
C ARG A 374 40.42 -19.35 -21.62
N ARG A 375 40.13 -18.04 -21.60
CA ARG A 375 40.23 -17.06 -22.72
C ARG A 375 41.57 -17.11 -23.51
N ASP A 376 42.45 -18.05 -23.24
CA ASP A 376 43.81 -18.19 -23.77
C ASP A 376 43.89 -19.04 -25.05
N ASP A 377 42.77 -19.50 -25.64
CA ASP A 377 42.80 -20.01 -27.01
C ASP A 377 42.97 -18.83 -27.99
N THR A 378 44.23 -18.47 -28.21
CA THR A 378 44.76 -17.37 -29.05
C THR A 378 44.32 -17.42 -30.53
N ARG A 379 43.39 -18.30 -30.91
CA ARG A 379 42.82 -18.46 -32.26
C ARG A 379 41.29 -18.45 -32.33
N ALA A 380 40.59 -18.23 -31.22
CA ALA A 380 39.12 -18.16 -31.22
C ALA A 380 38.64 -16.74 -31.57
N ALA A 381 37.92 -16.59 -32.69
CA ALA A 381 37.25 -15.34 -33.05
C ALA A 381 35.80 -15.39 -32.57
N PHE A 382 35.49 -14.65 -31.52
CA PHE A 382 34.14 -14.62 -30.95
C PHE A 382 33.21 -13.72 -31.76
N VAL A 383 31.99 -14.20 -32.00
CA VAL A 383 30.92 -13.46 -32.66
C VAL A 383 29.91 -13.04 -31.59
N PRO A 384 29.88 -11.74 -31.22
CA PRO A 384 28.95 -11.25 -30.21
C PRO A 384 27.50 -11.37 -30.70
N PHE A 385 26.57 -11.45 -29.75
CA PHE A 385 25.15 -11.38 -30.09
C PHE A 385 24.79 -10.00 -30.66
N THR A 386 23.96 -9.99 -31.70
CA THR A 386 23.29 -8.76 -32.17
C THR A 386 21.82 -9.01 -32.43
N ALA A 387 20.98 -8.01 -32.20
CA ALA A 387 19.54 -8.12 -32.44
C ALA A 387 19.21 -8.31 -33.94
N GLN A 388 20.07 -7.85 -34.84
CA GLN A 388 19.91 -8.00 -36.30
C GLN A 388 20.15 -9.44 -36.74
N THR A 389 21.21 -10.07 -36.23
CA THR A 389 21.55 -11.46 -36.57
C THR A 389 20.73 -12.46 -35.75
N ARG A 390 20.25 -12.08 -34.56
CA ARG A 390 19.54 -12.95 -33.60
C ARG A 390 20.32 -14.23 -33.28
N MET A 391 21.64 -14.17 -33.39
CA MET A 391 22.57 -15.27 -33.13
C MET A 391 23.90 -14.76 -32.56
N SER A 392 24.58 -15.62 -31.82
CA SER A 392 25.94 -15.45 -31.29
C SER A 392 26.77 -16.70 -31.59
N GLY A 393 28.09 -16.65 -31.41
CA GLY A 393 28.92 -17.80 -31.70
C GLY A 393 30.41 -17.60 -31.51
N VAL A 394 31.17 -18.57 -32.01
CA VAL A 394 32.63 -18.54 -32.02
C VAL A 394 33.16 -19.29 -33.24
N ASP A 395 34.24 -18.77 -33.81
CA ASP A 395 35.01 -19.43 -34.86
C ASP A 395 36.34 -19.91 -34.27
N VAL A 396 36.56 -21.22 -34.27
CA VAL A 396 37.77 -21.86 -33.72
C VAL A 396 38.36 -22.81 -34.76
N GLY A 397 39.42 -22.37 -35.44
CA GLY A 397 40.04 -23.16 -36.51
C GLY A 397 39.06 -23.41 -37.66
N THR A 398 38.67 -24.67 -37.87
CA THR A 398 37.69 -25.08 -38.89
C THR A 398 36.26 -25.19 -38.36
N ARG A 399 36.05 -24.97 -37.05
CA ARG A 399 34.73 -25.06 -36.40
C ARG A 399 34.07 -23.70 -36.38
N HIS A 400 32.82 -23.64 -36.82
CA HIS A 400 32.01 -22.43 -36.91
C HIS A 400 30.76 -22.62 -36.07
N ILE A 401 30.88 -22.39 -34.75
CA ILE A 401 29.80 -22.68 -33.82
C ILE A 401 28.88 -21.47 -33.77
N ARG A 402 27.58 -21.69 -33.98
CA ARG A 402 26.55 -20.65 -33.88
C ARG A 402 25.40 -21.14 -33.02
N LYS A 403 24.82 -20.21 -32.28
CA LYS A 403 23.59 -20.40 -31.49
C LYS A 403 22.67 -19.22 -31.72
N GLY A 404 21.40 -19.48 -32.01
CA GLY A 404 20.44 -18.42 -32.29
C GLY A 404 19.00 -18.87 -32.36
N ALA A 405 18.12 -17.93 -32.71
CA ALA A 405 16.71 -18.22 -32.97
C ALA A 405 16.55 -19.18 -34.15
N MET A 406 15.51 -20.01 -34.12
CA MET A 406 15.25 -21.05 -35.13
C MET A 406 15.29 -20.50 -36.58
N ASP A 407 14.63 -19.38 -36.84
CA ASP A 407 14.57 -18.73 -38.16
C ASP A 407 15.90 -18.10 -38.61
N ALA A 408 16.74 -17.68 -37.65
CA ALA A 408 18.04 -17.13 -37.94
C ALA A 408 19.06 -18.23 -38.27
N VAL A 409 19.01 -19.33 -37.52
CA VAL A 409 19.88 -20.49 -37.75
C VAL A 409 19.48 -21.24 -39.03
N GLU A 410 18.19 -21.31 -39.35
CA GLU A 410 17.72 -21.88 -40.61
C GLU A 410 18.30 -21.13 -41.82
N ARG A 411 18.23 -19.79 -41.82
CA ARG A 411 18.88 -18.96 -42.86
C ARG A 411 20.39 -19.16 -42.93
N TYR A 412 21.05 -19.26 -41.78
CA TYR A 412 22.50 -19.50 -41.72
C TYR A 412 22.90 -20.85 -42.34
N LEU A 413 22.08 -21.90 -42.13
CA LEU A 413 22.30 -23.21 -42.74
C LEU A 413 22.05 -23.16 -44.25
N ASP A 414 20.97 -22.49 -44.69
CA ASP A 414 20.63 -22.34 -46.11
C ASP A 414 21.72 -21.59 -46.88
N GLU A 415 22.35 -20.57 -46.29
CA GLU A 415 23.51 -19.86 -46.85
C GLU A 415 24.76 -20.76 -47.04
N GLN A 416 24.80 -21.92 -46.37
CA GLN A 416 25.86 -22.92 -46.48
C GLN A 416 25.44 -24.16 -47.28
N ASP A 417 24.34 -24.07 -48.06
CA ASP A 417 23.76 -25.21 -48.78
C ASP A 417 23.44 -26.41 -47.86
N SER A 418 23.09 -26.13 -46.60
CA SER A 418 22.69 -27.11 -45.59
C SER A 418 21.28 -26.81 -45.08
N HIS A 419 20.62 -27.79 -44.47
CA HIS A 419 19.27 -27.64 -43.94
C HIS A 419 19.13 -28.23 -42.54
N MET A 420 18.27 -27.60 -41.74
CA MET A 420 17.96 -28.09 -40.40
C MET A 420 17.25 -29.45 -40.47
N PRO A 421 17.74 -30.49 -39.77
CA PRO A 421 17.10 -31.80 -39.77
C PRO A 421 15.63 -31.74 -39.34
N PRO A 422 14.71 -32.45 -40.02
CA PRO A 422 13.28 -32.41 -39.69
C PRO A 422 12.94 -32.81 -38.25
N LEU A 423 13.76 -33.67 -37.64
CA LEU A 423 13.56 -34.06 -36.24
C LEU A 423 13.93 -32.91 -35.27
N VAL A 424 15.03 -32.21 -35.51
CA VAL A 424 15.44 -31.07 -34.67
C VAL A 424 14.42 -29.93 -34.79
N ARG A 425 13.87 -29.71 -35.99
CA ARG A 425 12.75 -28.79 -36.19
C ARG A 425 11.53 -29.18 -35.33
N ARG A 426 11.12 -30.45 -35.35
CA ARG A 426 10.03 -30.94 -34.49
C ARG A 426 10.33 -30.77 -33.00
N MET A 427 11.56 -31.03 -32.57
CA MET A 427 11.97 -30.81 -31.18
C MET A 427 11.86 -29.34 -30.78
N ALA A 428 12.30 -28.42 -31.65
CA ALA A 428 12.16 -26.99 -31.43
C ALA A 428 10.68 -26.56 -31.38
N GLU A 429 9.84 -27.09 -32.28
CA GLU A 429 8.39 -26.87 -32.27
C GLU A 429 7.69 -27.44 -31.02
N GLU A 430 8.17 -28.55 -30.47
CA GLU A 430 7.66 -29.14 -29.23
C GLU A 430 8.08 -28.32 -27.99
N VAL A 431 9.31 -27.82 -27.97
CA VAL A 431 9.77 -26.84 -26.98
C VAL A 431 8.90 -25.58 -27.04
N ALA A 432 8.65 -25.04 -28.24
CA ALA A 432 7.77 -23.89 -28.45
C ALA A 432 6.33 -24.16 -27.99
N ARG A 433 5.79 -25.36 -28.29
CA ARG A 433 4.44 -25.77 -27.83
C ARG A 433 4.31 -25.86 -26.32
N ARG A 434 5.40 -26.12 -25.59
CA ARG A 434 5.44 -26.09 -24.12
C ARG A 434 5.58 -24.67 -23.55
N GLY A 435 5.61 -23.64 -24.39
CA GLY A 435 5.74 -22.25 -23.99
C GLY A 435 7.17 -21.79 -23.74
N ALA A 436 8.17 -22.62 -24.05
CA ALA A 436 9.58 -22.27 -23.94
C ALA A 436 10.13 -21.73 -25.28
N THR A 437 11.22 -20.98 -25.24
CA THR A 437 11.88 -20.46 -26.44
C THR A 437 13.00 -21.44 -26.86
N PRO A 438 12.91 -22.06 -28.05
CA PRO A 438 13.99 -22.91 -28.56
C PRO A 438 15.11 -22.04 -29.16
N LEU A 439 16.36 -22.27 -28.74
CA LEU A 439 17.53 -21.83 -29.48
C LEU A 439 18.21 -23.02 -30.14
N ILE A 440 18.61 -22.86 -31.41
CA ILE A 440 19.29 -23.93 -32.14
C ILE A 440 20.79 -23.72 -32.04
N VAL A 441 21.54 -24.81 -31.86
CA VAL A 441 23.01 -24.81 -31.83
C VAL A 441 23.53 -25.62 -33.02
N VAL A 442 24.47 -25.05 -33.75
CA VAL A 442 25.09 -25.66 -34.93
C VAL A 442 26.61 -25.50 -34.88
N ASP A 443 27.32 -26.41 -35.54
CA ASP A 443 28.75 -26.33 -35.80
C ASP A 443 29.00 -26.50 -37.31
N GLY A 444 29.24 -25.39 -37.99
CA GLY A 444 29.19 -25.32 -39.45
C GLY A 444 27.83 -25.75 -39.98
N ALA A 445 27.82 -26.77 -40.84
CA ALA A 445 26.61 -27.35 -41.42
C ALA A 445 25.89 -28.36 -40.50
N LEU A 446 26.52 -28.81 -39.41
CA LEU A 446 25.98 -29.84 -38.52
C LEU A 446 25.09 -29.21 -37.44
N THR A 447 23.83 -29.65 -37.35
CA THR A 447 22.93 -29.23 -36.27
C THR A 447 23.12 -30.11 -35.04
N LEU A 448 23.53 -29.51 -33.92
CA LEU A 448 23.84 -30.23 -32.68
C LEU A 448 22.60 -30.46 -31.81
N GLY A 449 21.63 -29.54 -31.84
CA GLY A 449 20.37 -29.70 -31.11
C GLY A 449 19.73 -28.37 -30.69
N VAL A 450 18.86 -28.46 -29.68
CA VAL A 450 18.03 -27.34 -29.19
C VAL A 450 18.34 -27.06 -27.72
N VAL A 451 18.52 -25.80 -27.37
CA VAL A 451 18.53 -25.32 -25.98
C VAL A 451 17.14 -24.79 -25.65
N GLU A 452 16.55 -25.31 -24.58
CA GLU A 452 15.25 -24.86 -24.07
C GLU A 452 15.47 -23.69 -23.10
N LEU A 453 15.00 -22.51 -23.48
CA LEU A 453 14.90 -21.36 -22.59
C LEU A 453 13.47 -21.25 -22.01
N LYS A 454 13.35 -21.12 -20.70
CA LYS A 454 12.07 -20.91 -20.02
C LYS A 454 12.07 -19.61 -19.24
N ASP A 455 10.96 -18.89 -19.27
CA ASP A 455 10.72 -17.78 -18.35
C ASP A 455 10.28 -18.36 -17.00
N ILE A 456 11.14 -18.24 -15.98
CA ILE A 456 10.94 -18.92 -14.70
C ILE A 456 9.94 -18.16 -13.84
N VAL A 457 8.84 -18.84 -13.50
CA VAL A 457 7.82 -18.33 -12.57
C VAL A 457 8.43 -18.21 -11.17
N LYS A 458 8.16 -17.10 -10.47
CA LYS A 458 8.68 -16.89 -9.11
C LYS A 458 8.14 -17.91 -8.12
N ASP A 459 8.99 -18.34 -7.19
CA ASP A 459 8.61 -19.25 -6.12
C ASP A 459 7.46 -18.67 -5.26
N GLY A 460 6.49 -19.52 -4.92
CA GLY A 460 5.38 -19.15 -4.04
C GLY A 460 4.26 -18.34 -4.69
N ILE A 461 4.37 -17.94 -5.97
CA ILE A 461 3.36 -17.09 -6.62
C ILE A 461 2.00 -17.78 -6.75
N LYS A 462 2.00 -19.11 -6.91
CA LYS A 462 0.78 -19.92 -7.09
C LYS A 462 -0.08 -19.94 -5.84
N GLU A 463 0.54 -20.12 -4.68
CA GLU A 463 -0.13 -20.06 -3.38
C GLU A 463 -0.72 -18.67 -3.13
N ARG A 464 -0.03 -17.63 -3.62
CA ARG A 464 -0.43 -16.23 -3.49
C ARG A 464 -1.64 -15.90 -4.37
N PHE A 465 -1.67 -16.36 -5.63
CA PHE A 465 -2.89 -16.22 -6.45
C PHE A 465 -4.06 -17.04 -5.91
N ALA A 466 -3.81 -18.20 -5.30
CA ALA A 466 -4.85 -18.93 -4.58
C ALA A 466 -5.38 -18.17 -3.35
N GLU A 467 -4.55 -17.39 -2.67
CA GLU A 467 -4.97 -16.47 -1.61
C GLU A 467 -5.83 -15.33 -2.15
N MET A 468 -5.41 -14.65 -3.23
CA MET A 468 -6.19 -13.60 -3.89
C MET A 468 -7.58 -14.08 -4.31
N ARG A 469 -7.65 -15.29 -4.88
CA ARG A 469 -8.91 -15.92 -5.28
C ARG A 469 -9.84 -16.18 -4.09
N ARG A 470 -9.29 -16.62 -2.94
CA ARG A 470 -10.04 -16.75 -1.68
C ARG A 470 -10.52 -15.40 -1.13
N MET A 471 -9.82 -14.31 -1.45
CA MET A 471 -10.22 -12.93 -1.12
C MET A 471 -11.30 -12.39 -2.06
N GLY A 472 -11.66 -13.12 -3.12
CA GLY A 472 -12.63 -12.72 -4.13
C GLY A 472 -12.04 -11.87 -5.27
N ILE A 473 -10.72 -11.83 -5.40
CA ILE A 473 -10.02 -11.02 -6.41
C ILE A 473 -9.65 -11.92 -7.58
N ARG A 474 -10.08 -11.54 -8.79
CA ARG A 474 -9.71 -12.24 -10.04
C ARG A 474 -8.34 -11.76 -10.51
N THR A 475 -7.50 -12.67 -10.95
CA THR A 475 -6.12 -12.39 -11.39
C THR A 475 -5.99 -12.64 -12.89
N VAL A 476 -5.52 -11.64 -13.63
CA VAL A 476 -5.34 -11.73 -15.08
C VAL A 476 -3.89 -11.40 -15.42
N MET A 477 -3.20 -12.32 -16.07
CA MET A 477 -1.86 -12.10 -16.59
C MET A 477 -1.91 -11.37 -17.94
N ILE A 478 -1.07 -10.37 -18.12
CA ILE A 478 -0.92 -9.63 -19.38
C ILE A 478 0.49 -9.90 -19.92
N THR A 479 0.59 -10.30 -21.19
CA THR A 479 1.89 -10.57 -21.82
C THR A 479 1.88 -10.27 -23.31
N GLY A 480 3.04 -9.91 -23.85
CA GLY A 480 3.29 -9.83 -25.29
C GLY A 480 3.66 -11.18 -25.92
N ASP A 481 3.81 -12.24 -25.12
CA ASP A 481 4.06 -13.58 -25.64
C ASP A 481 2.84 -14.12 -26.42
N ASN A 482 3.10 -15.10 -27.29
CA ASN A 482 2.05 -15.79 -28.03
C ASN A 482 1.08 -16.55 -27.09
N PRO A 483 -0.14 -16.90 -27.56
CA PRO A 483 -1.16 -17.55 -26.73
C PRO A 483 -0.75 -18.88 -26.09
N LEU A 484 0.09 -19.68 -26.76
CA LEU A 484 0.53 -20.98 -26.23
C LEU A 484 1.49 -20.80 -25.05
N THR A 485 2.46 -19.90 -25.19
CA THR A 485 3.39 -19.54 -24.11
C THR A 485 2.65 -18.91 -22.94
N ALA A 486 1.74 -17.98 -23.21
CA ALA A 486 0.93 -17.35 -22.17
C ALA A 486 0.07 -18.37 -21.41
N ALA A 487 -0.58 -19.31 -22.10
CA ALA A 487 -1.38 -20.35 -21.46
C ALA A 487 -0.54 -21.27 -20.55
N ALA A 488 0.65 -21.66 -20.99
CA ALA A 488 1.55 -22.50 -20.20
C ALA A 488 1.99 -21.81 -18.89
N ILE A 489 2.43 -20.55 -18.98
CA ILE A 489 2.83 -19.75 -17.82
C ILE A 489 1.64 -19.48 -16.90
N ALA A 490 0.46 -19.18 -17.47
CA ALA A 490 -0.75 -18.95 -16.71
C ALA A 490 -1.16 -20.18 -15.87
N ALA A 491 -1.08 -21.36 -16.45
CA ALA A 491 -1.39 -22.62 -15.77
C ALA A 491 -0.37 -22.97 -14.67
N GLU A 492 0.91 -22.70 -14.93
CA GLU A 492 1.99 -22.91 -13.94
C GLU A 492 1.87 -21.95 -12.75
N ALA A 493 1.69 -20.66 -13.03
CA ALA A 493 1.50 -19.62 -12.02
C ALA A 493 0.15 -19.75 -11.30
N GLY A 494 -0.87 -20.33 -11.92
CA GLY A 494 -2.20 -20.48 -11.34
C GLY A 494 -3.01 -19.18 -11.30
N VAL A 495 -2.91 -18.34 -12.34
CA VAL A 495 -3.78 -17.15 -12.53
C VAL A 495 -5.20 -17.57 -12.96
N ASP A 496 -6.18 -16.66 -12.91
CA ASP A 496 -7.56 -16.95 -13.36
C ASP A 496 -7.72 -16.86 -14.88
N ASP A 497 -7.00 -15.93 -15.52
CA ASP A 497 -7.11 -15.64 -16.94
C ASP A 497 -5.81 -15.02 -17.49
N PHE A 498 -5.71 -14.88 -18.82
CA PHE A 498 -4.58 -14.19 -19.45
C PHE A 498 -4.96 -13.43 -20.74
N LEU A 499 -4.23 -12.36 -21.02
CA LEU A 499 -4.23 -11.65 -22.30
C LEU A 499 -2.86 -11.83 -22.96
N ALA A 500 -2.82 -12.59 -24.06
CA ALA A 500 -1.63 -12.80 -24.89
C ALA A 500 -1.52 -11.74 -25.98
N GLU A 501 -0.33 -11.58 -26.56
CA GLU A 501 -0.03 -10.62 -27.64
C GLU A 501 -0.56 -9.20 -27.35
N ALA A 502 -0.50 -8.80 -26.08
CA ALA A 502 -1.12 -7.57 -25.60
C ALA A 502 -0.41 -6.32 -26.10
N THR A 503 -1.04 -5.57 -27.00
CA THR A 503 -0.60 -4.20 -27.35
C THR A 503 -0.96 -3.21 -26.23
N PRO A 504 -0.28 -2.06 -26.12
CA PRO A 504 -0.64 -1.01 -25.14
C PRO A 504 -2.12 -0.61 -25.19
N GLU A 505 -2.70 -0.54 -26.40
CA GLU A 505 -4.13 -0.23 -26.61
C GLU A 505 -5.03 -1.36 -26.12
N ALA A 506 -4.62 -2.63 -26.30
CA ALA A 506 -5.34 -3.79 -25.79
C ALA A 506 -5.34 -3.80 -24.25
N LYS A 507 -4.20 -3.45 -23.61
CA LYS A 507 -4.13 -3.30 -22.14
C LYS A 507 -5.12 -2.25 -21.63
N LEU A 508 -5.12 -1.07 -22.26
CA LEU A 508 -6.04 0.03 -21.92
C LEU A 508 -7.51 -0.34 -22.13
N LYS A 509 -7.81 -1.01 -23.25
CA LYS A 509 -9.17 -1.47 -23.55
C LYS A 509 -9.65 -2.47 -22.50
N LEU A 510 -8.82 -3.44 -22.12
CA LEU A 510 -9.16 -4.42 -21.09
C LEU A 510 -9.51 -3.75 -19.76
N ILE A 511 -8.72 -2.76 -19.34
CA ILE A 511 -9.00 -1.99 -18.11
C ILE A 511 -10.34 -1.27 -18.21
N ARG A 512 -10.60 -0.57 -19.32
CA ARG A 512 -11.85 0.17 -19.53
C ARG A 512 -13.07 -0.73 -19.60
N ASP A 513 -12.97 -1.88 -20.25
CA ASP A 513 -14.05 -2.85 -20.37
C ASP A 513 -14.42 -3.40 -18.98
N MET A 514 -13.42 -3.74 -18.15
CA MET A 514 -13.65 -4.17 -16.76
C MET A 514 -14.22 -3.05 -15.88
N GLN A 515 -13.74 -1.81 -16.03
CA GLN A 515 -14.28 -0.65 -15.32
C GLN A 515 -15.73 -0.35 -15.73
N ALA A 516 -16.09 -0.56 -17.01
CA ALA A 516 -17.46 -0.42 -17.50
C ALA A 516 -18.41 -1.47 -16.90
N GLU A 517 -17.88 -2.62 -16.46
CA GLU A 517 -18.62 -3.63 -15.67
C GLU A 517 -18.75 -3.26 -14.17
N ASN A 518 -18.37 -2.04 -13.77
CA ASN A 518 -18.27 -1.59 -12.36
C ASN A 518 -17.30 -2.42 -11.51
N ARG A 519 -16.24 -2.98 -12.11
CA ARG A 519 -15.15 -3.62 -11.36
C ARG A 519 -14.04 -2.61 -11.11
N LEU A 520 -13.50 -2.59 -9.89
CA LEU A 520 -12.29 -1.82 -9.59
C LEU A 520 -11.05 -2.61 -10.02
N VAL A 521 -10.25 -1.99 -10.88
CA VAL A 521 -9.12 -2.65 -11.53
C VAL A 521 -7.81 -2.17 -10.90
N ALA A 522 -7.05 -3.12 -10.36
CA ALA A 522 -5.65 -2.91 -10.00
C ALA A 522 -4.73 -3.36 -11.12
N MET A 523 -3.65 -2.63 -11.35
CA MET A 523 -2.58 -3.01 -12.28
C MET A 523 -1.21 -2.91 -11.60
N CYS A 524 -0.35 -3.89 -11.87
CA CYS A 524 1.06 -3.86 -11.50
C CYS A 524 1.95 -3.96 -12.76
N GLY A 525 2.99 -3.13 -12.82
CA GLY A 525 3.94 -3.08 -13.93
C GLY A 525 5.19 -2.26 -13.59
N ASP A 526 6.22 -2.37 -14.43
CA ASP A 526 7.54 -1.76 -14.24
C ASP A 526 8.07 -0.99 -15.47
N GLY A 527 7.53 -1.26 -16.66
CA GLY A 527 8.01 -0.71 -17.91
C GLY A 527 7.43 0.67 -18.27
N THR A 528 8.14 1.40 -19.12
CA THR A 528 7.62 2.63 -19.77
C THR A 528 6.34 2.35 -20.57
N ASN A 529 6.25 1.15 -21.16
CA ASN A 529 5.10 0.68 -21.95
C ASN A 529 3.83 0.51 -21.10
N ASP A 530 3.96 0.35 -19.79
CA ASP A 530 2.84 0.16 -18.88
C ASP A 530 2.33 1.47 -18.29
N ALA A 531 3.09 2.56 -18.40
CA ALA A 531 2.71 3.85 -17.82
C ALA A 531 1.29 4.32 -18.23
N PRO A 532 0.84 4.21 -19.49
CA PRO A 532 -0.53 4.57 -19.85
C PRO A 532 -1.59 3.70 -19.15
N ALA A 533 -1.32 2.40 -19.05
CA ALA A 533 -2.24 1.43 -18.45
C ALA A 533 -2.28 1.59 -16.92
N LEU A 534 -1.13 1.82 -16.28
CA LEU A 534 -1.03 2.21 -14.87
C LEU A 534 -1.82 3.48 -14.59
N ALA A 535 -1.70 4.51 -15.42
CA ALA A 535 -2.45 5.76 -15.24
C ALA A 535 -3.99 5.60 -15.37
N GLN A 536 -4.45 4.59 -16.11
CA GLN A 536 -5.87 4.30 -16.33
C GLN A 536 -6.48 3.42 -15.20
N ALA A 537 -5.67 2.62 -14.52
CA ALA A 537 -6.11 1.74 -13.44
C ALA A 537 -6.55 2.52 -12.19
N ASP A 538 -7.50 1.96 -11.44
CA ASP A 538 -7.98 2.57 -10.19
C ASP A 538 -6.90 2.50 -9.09
N VAL A 539 -6.16 1.40 -9.09
CA VAL A 539 -5.00 1.16 -8.23
C VAL A 539 -3.83 0.73 -9.10
N ALA A 540 -2.76 1.51 -9.09
CA ALA A 540 -1.62 1.29 -9.97
C ALA A 540 -0.37 1.17 -9.13
N VAL A 541 0.18 -0.04 -9.07
CA VAL A 541 1.35 -0.37 -8.26
C VAL A 541 2.56 -0.50 -9.16
N ALA A 542 3.40 0.53 -9.17
CA ALA A 542 4.67 0.52 -9.87
C ALA A 542 5.75 -0.19 -9.04
N MET A 543 6.63 -0.95 -9.68
CA MET A 543 7.79 -1.53 -9.00
C MET A 543 8.90 -0.50 -8.81
N ASN A 544 9.63 -0.54 -7.70
CA ASN A 544 10.77 0.35 -7.47
C ASN A 544 11.94 0.10 -8.44
N SER A 545 12.08 -1.12 -8.95
CA SER A 545 13.00 -1.42 -10.05
C SER A 545 12.62 -0.73 -11.36
N GLY A 546 11.35 -0.36 -11.55
CA GLY A 546 10.79 0.15 -12.78
C GLY A 546 11.20 1.58 -13.16
N THR A 547 10.81 1.97 -14.37
CA THR A 547 11.14 3.26 -14.98
C THR A 547 10.50 4.43 -14.22
N GLN A 548 11.09 5.63 -14.33
CA GLN A 548 10.50 6.82 -13.70
C GLN A 548 9.08 7.11 -14.22
N ALA A 549 8.83 6.86 -15.50
CA ALA A 549 7.49 7.00 -16.09
C ALA A 549 6.46 6.07 -15.43
N ALA A 550 6.83 4.82 -15.13
CA ALA A 550 5.96 3.90 -14.39
C ALA A 550 5.72 4.38 -12.95
N LYS A 551 6.75 4.86 -12.25
CA LYS A 551 6.63 5.39 -10.88
C LYS A 551 5.75 6.65 -10.81
N GLU A 552 5.78 7.49 -11.84
CA GLU A 552 4.95 8.71 -11.93
C GLU A 552 3.50 8.40 -12.31
N ALA A 553 3.27 7.40 -13.17
CA ALA A 553 1.94 6.94 -13.53
C ALA A 553 1.25 6.14 -12.40
N GLY A 554 2.04 5.41 -11.61
CA GLY A 554 1.57 4.64 -10.46
C GLY A 554 1.06 5.52 -9.34
N ASN A 555 -0.08 5.14 -8.74
CA ASN A 555 -0.56 5.76 -7.51
C ASN A 555 -0.06 5.05 -6.24
N MET A 556 0.69 3.96 -6.42
CA MET A 556 1.52 3.31 -5.43
C MET A 556 2.85 2.88 -6.02
N VAL A 557 3.88 2.77 -5.17
CA VAL A 557 5.19 2.23 -5.50
C VAL A 557 5.56 1.15 -4.49
N ASP A 558 5.82 -0.07 -4.95
CA ASP A 558 6.37 -1.15 -4.13
C ASP A 558 7.89 -1.07 -4.11
N LEU A 559 8.45 -0.82 -2.92
CA LEU A 559 9.89 -0.67 -2.71
C LEU A 559 10.67 -1.97 -2.87
N ASP A 560 10.05 -3.13 -2.59
CA ASP A 560 10.74 -4.42 -2.64
C ASP A 560 10.64 -5.04 -4.05
N SER A 561 9.87 -4.42 -4.96
CA SER A 561 9.61 -4.94 -6.31
C SER A 561 9.13 -6.39 -6.30
N ASN A 562 8.26 -6.72 -5.33
CA ASN A 562 7.75 -8.04 -5.07
C ASN A 562 6.22 -8.09 -5.31
N PRO A 563 5.75 -8.73 -6.38
CA PRO A 563 4.32 -8.79 -6.70
C PRO A 563 3.47 -9.43 -5.62
N THR A 564 4.05 -10.29 -4.79
CA THR A 564 3.33 -10.94 -3.70
C THR A 564 2.85 -9.95 -2.64
N LYS A 565 3.44 -8.75 -2.56
CA LYS A 565 2.98 -7.66 -1.69
C LYS A 565 1.65 -7.05 -2.09
N LEU A 566 1.18 -7.26 -3.31
CA LEU A 566 -0.16 -6.83 -3.69
C LEU A 566 -1.22 -7.41 -2.76
N ILE A 567 -0.98 -8.60 -2.19
CA ILE A 567 -1.87 -9.20 -1.20
C ILE A 567 -1.87 -8.37 0.08
N GLU A 568 -0.70 -7.94 0.53
CA GLU A 568 -0.56 -7.10 1.72
C GLU A 568 -1.21 -5.73 1.50
N VAL A 569 -1.01 -5.14 0.33
CA VAL A 569 -1.64 -3.86 -0.07
C VAL A 569 -3.16 -3.98 0.00
N VAL A 570 -3.74 -4.98 -0.67
CA VAL A 570 -5.19 -5.18 -0.67
C VAL A 570 -5.69 -5.54 0.73
N ALA A 571 -4.97 -6.37 1.49
CA ALA A 571 -5.33 -6.72 2.86
C ALA A 571 -5.34 -5.51 3.78
N ILE A 572 -4.34 -4.62 3.70
CA ILE A 572 -4.28 -3.37 4.49
C ILE A 572 -5.44 -2.44 4.11
N GLY A 573 -5.74 -2.31 2.81
CA GLY A 573 -6.90 -1.57 2.31
C GLY A 573 -8.22 -2.11 2.87
N LYS A 574 -8.46 -3.43 2.74
CA LYS A 574 -9.64 -4.10 3.32
C LYS A 574 -9.71 -3.93 4.83
N GLN A 575 -8.58 -4.02 5.52
CA GLN A 575 -8.53 -3.83 6.97
C GLN A 575 -8.99 -2.43 7.37
N MET A 576 -8.58 -1.40 6.62
CA MET A 576 -9.01 -0.02 6.85
C MET A 576 -10.53 0.13 6.68
N LEU A 577 -11.10 -0.41 5.61
CA LEU A 577 -12.54 -0.36 5.34
C LEU A 577 -13.36 -1.11 6.38
N ILE A 578 -12.94 -2.34 6.75
CA ILE A 578 -13.59 -3.14 7.78
C ILE A 578 -13.54 -2.45 9.14
N THR A 579 -12.43 -1.80 9.48
CA THR A 579 -12.29 -1.09 10.75
C THR A 579 -13.27 0.07 10.85
N ARG A 580 -13.45 0.84 9.76
CA ARG A 580 -14.48 1.88 9.71
C ARG A 580 -15.88 1.29 9.87
N GLY A 581 -16.21 0.26 9.10
CA GLY A 581 -17.52 -0.41 9.17
C GLY A 581 -17.84 -0.95 10.57
N ALA A 582 -16.88 -1.64 11.20
CA ALA A 582 -17.01 -2.18 12.54
C ALA A 582 -17.27 -1.09 13.59
N LEU A 583 -16.50 0.01 13.54
CA LEU A 583 -16.70 1.14 14.46
C LEU A 583 -18.03 1.86 14.20
N THR A 584 -18.50 1.94 12.95
CA THR A 584 -19.83 2.49 12.63
C THR A 584 -20.92 1.63 13.27
N THR A 585 -20.87 0.32 13.06
CA THR A 585 -21.85 -0.62 13.61
C THR A 585 -21.85 -0.58 15.15
N PHE A 586 -20.67 -0.59 15.77
CA PHE A 586 -20.54 -0.48 17.23
C PHE A 586 -21.09 0.86 17.75
N SER A 587 -20.71 1.97 17.12
CA SER A 587 -21.11 3.31 17.55
C SER A 587 -22.62 3.52 17.45
N ILE A 588 -23.27 3.05 16.38
CA ILE A 588 -24.72 3.19 16.21
C ILE A 588 -25.47 2.28 17.19
N SER A 589 -24.99 1.04 17.39
CA SER A 589 -25.64 0.09 18.30
C SER A 589 -25.60 0.56 19.77
N ASN A 590 -24.57 1.33 20.14
CA ASN A 590 -24.40 1.91 21.46
C ASN A 590 -25.52 2.89 21.84
N ASP A 591 -26.12 3.57 20.87
CA ASP A 591 -27.16 4.56 21.14
C ASP A 591 -28.39 3.94 21.81
N ILE A 592 -28.64 2.64 21.65
CA ILE A 592 -29.71 1.91 22.34
C ILE A 592 -29.58 2.07 23.86
N ALA A 593 -28.40 1.77 24.43
CA ALA A 593 -28.19 1.87 25.87
C ALA A 593 -28.22 3.33 26.33
N LYS A 594 -27.70 4.26 25.53
CA LYS A 594 -27.74 5.70 25.84
C LYS A 594 -29.16 6.23 25.92
N TYR A 595 -30.06 5.77 25.04
CA TYR A 595 -31.48 6.11 25.13
C TYR A 595 -32.10 5.63 26.44
N PHE A 596 -31.85 4.38 26.84
CA PHE A 596 -32.33 3.83 28.11
C PHE A 596 -31.67 4.46 29.35
N ALA A 597 -30.53 5.14 29.21
CA ALA A 597 -29.92 5.89 30.30
C ALA A 597 -30.52 7.31 30.43
N ILE A 598 -30.59 8.05 29.32
CA ILE A 598 -30.82 9.50 29.36
C ILE A 598 -32.31 9.84 29.26
N ILE A 599 -33.11 9.14 28.46
CA ILE A 599 -34.55 9.45 28.34
C ILE A 599 -35.29 9.34 29.68
N PRO A 600 -35.22 8.22 30.43
CA PRO A 600 -35.90 8.14 31.73
C PRO A 600 -35.36 9.20 32.68
N ALA A 601 -34.05 9.40 32.75
CA ALA A 601 -33.44 10.40 33.61
C ALA A 601 -33.88 11.85 33.28
N ALA A 602 -33.93 12.21 32.00
CA ALA A 602 -34.27 13.57 31.57
C ALA A 602 -35.76 13.88 31.77
N PHE A 603 -36.63 12.88 31.66
CA PHE A 603 -38.08 13.10 31.61
C PHE A 603 -38.86 12.53 32.79
N ALA A 604 -38.30 11.70 33.67
CA ALA A 604 -39.05 11.06 34.76
C ALA A 604 -39.73 12.06 35.71
N THR A 605 -39.18 13.26 35.88
CA THR A 605 -39.80 14.33 36.69
C THR A 605 -41.05 14.93 36.05
N THR A 606 -41.16 14.85 34.72
CA THR A 606 -42.26 15.43 33.93
C THR A 606 -43.27 14.35 33.51
N TYR A 607 -42.76 13.15 33.20
CA TYR A 607 -43.51 11.97 32.82
C TYR A 607 -43.04 10.77 33.67
N PRO A 608 -43.58 10.58 34.89
CA PRO A 608 -43.15 9.51 35.79
C PRO A 608 -43.24 8.10 35.18
N ALA A 609 -44.18 7.87 34.25
CA ALA A 609 -44.31 6.61 33.54
C ALA A 609 -43.05 6.22 32.73
N LEU A 610 -42.20 7.18 32.35
CA LEU A 610 -40.96 6.90 31.64
C LEU A 610 -39.88 6.30 32.53
N ASP A 611 -40.00 6.36 33.87
CA ASP A 611 -39.05 5.70 34.78
C ASP A 611 -39.07 4.16 34.63
N ALA A 612 -40.18 3.59 34.14
CA ALA A 612 -40.23 2.18 33.76
C ALA A 612 -39.23 1.79 32.65
N LEU A 613 -38.73 2.78 31.88
CA LEU A 613 -37.69 2.59 30.88
C LEU A 613 -36.27 2.63 31.48
N ASN A 614 -36.10 2.89 32.78
CA ASN A 614 -34.82 2.77 33.49
C ASN A 614 -34.47 1.28 33.71
N VAL A 615 -34.25 0.55 32.62
CA VAL A 615 -33.93 -0.89 32.60
C VAL A 615 -32.62 -1.19 33.33
N MET A 616 -31.69 -0.22 33.38
CA MET A 616 -30.41 -0.34 34.10
C MET A 616 -30.52 -0.07 35.60
N HIS A 617 -31.68 0.40 36.07
CA HIS A 617 -31.91 0.80 37.46
C HIS A 617 -30.82 1.77 37.96
N LEU A 618 -30.56 2.83 37.20
CA LEU A 618 -29.59 3.87 37.54
C LEU A 618 -30.07 4.68 38.74
N ALA A 619 -29.15 5.11 39.60
CA ALA A 619 -29.47 5.57 40.95
C ALA A 619 -30.23 6.91 40.99
N THR A 620 -29.75 7.92 40.27
CA THR A 620 -30.40 9.24 40.18
C THR A 620 -30.42 9.73 38.73
N PRO A 621 -31.34 10.66 38.38
CA PRO A 621 -31.33 11.30 37.06
C PRO A 621 -29.97 11.93 36.69
N GLN A 622 -29.34 12.61 37.66
CA GLN A 622 -28.04 13.25 37.47
C GLN A 622 -26.94 12.22 37.25
N SER A 623 -26.90 11.16 38.06
CA SER A 623 -25.89 10.09 37.92
C SER A 623 -26.04 9.32 36.61
N ALA A 624 -27.27 9.09 36.15
CA ALA A 624 -27.56 8.43 34.89
C ALA A 624 -27.04 9.22 33.69
N ILE A 625 -27.34 10.52 33.63
CA ILE A 625 -26.88 11.41 32.56
C ILE A 625 -25.35 11.52 32.58
N LEU A 626 -24.77 11.72 33.77
CA LEU A 626 -23.33 11.82 33.91
C LEU A 626 -22.64 10.51 33.50
N SER A 627 -23.16 9.35 33.89
CA SER A 627 -22.62 8.04 33.51
C SER A 627 -22.61 7.84 32.01
N ALA A 628 -23.68 8.25 31.31
CA ALA A 628 -23.76 8.20 29.86
C ALA A 628 -22.72 9.12 29.19
N VAL A 629 -22.53 10.34 29.71
CA VAL A 629 -21.53 11.30 29.19
C VAL A 629 -20.09 10.79 29.43
N ILE A 630 -19.80 10.26 30.62
CA ILE A 630 -18.49 9.67 30.95
C ILE A 630 -18.20 8.49 30.03
N PHE A 631 -19.17 7.58 29.86
CA PHE A 631 -19.03 6.44 28.97
C PHE A 631 -18.75 6.89 27.52
N ASN A 632 -19.49 7.90 27.03
CA ASN A 632 -19.32 8.47 25.69
C ASN A 632 -17.91 9.06 25.46
N ALA A 633 -17.30 9.64 26.50
CA ALA A 633 -15.93 10.13 26.43
C ALA A 633 -14.90 8.97 26.48
N LEU A 634 -15.01 8.09 27.48
CA LEU A 634 -14.03 7.03 27.71
C LEU A 634 -13.99 5.99 26.60
N ILE A 635 -15.12 5.71 25.95
CA ILE A 635 -15.18 4.71 24.86
C ILE A 635 -14.25 5.09 23.70
N ILE A 636 -13.99 6.39 23.47
CA ILE A 636 -13.02 6.85 22.47
C ILE A 636 -11.64 6.27 22.80
N ILE A 637 -11.15 6.43 24.03
CA ILE A 637 -9.84 5.93 24.47
C ILE A 637 -9.73 4.42 24.26
N PHE A 638 -10.76 3.67 24.68
CA PHE A 638 -10.77 2.21 24.56
C PHE A 638 -10.75 1.73 23.10
N LEU A 639 -11.28 2.54 22.17
CA LEU A 639 -11.31 2.22 20.75
C LEU A 639 -10.11 2.76 19.96
N ILE A 640 -9.29 3.67 20.52
CA ILE A 640 -8.04 4.13 19.88
C ILE A 640 -7.14 2.96 19.46
N PRO A 641 -6.84 1.95 20.31
CA PRO A 641 -6.01 0.82 19.91
C PRO A 641 -6.60 0.04 18.73
N LEU A 642 -7.92 -0.13 18.69
CA LEU A 642 -8.61 -0.81 17.60
C LEU A 642 -8.56 0.00 16.30
N ALA A 643 -8.76 1.32 16.38
CA ALA A 643 -8.69 2.24 15.25
C ALA A 643 -7.28 2.29 14.63
N LEU A 644 -6.23 2.25 15.46
CA LEU A 644 -4.84 2.31 15.00
C LEU A 644 -4.27 0.95 14.55
N LYS A 645 -4.62 -0.15 15.23
CA LYS A 645 -4.18 -1.50 14.82
C LYS A 645 -4.98 -2.03 13.62
N GLY A 646 -6.26 -1.68 13.56
CA GLY A 646 -7.23 -2.18 12.61
C GLY A 646 -7.82 -3.55 13.01
N VAL A 647 -9.04 -3.81 12.55
CA VAL A 647 -9.73 -5.10 12.70
C VAL A 647 -9.09 -6.14 11.80
N ALA A 648 -8.60 -7.26 12.34
CA ALA A 648 -7.93 -8.28 11.53
C ALA A 648 -8.80 -8.78 10.37
N TYR A 649 -8.26 -8.70 9.14
CA TYR A 649 -8.90 -9.22 7.94
C TYR A 649 -8.92 -10.75 7.95
N ARG A 650 -10.00 -11.33 7.41
CA ARG A 650 -10.14 -12.76 7.14
C ARG A 650 -10.78 -12.93 5.78
N ALA A 651 -10.22 -13.81 4.95
CA ALA A 651 -10.77 -14.15 3.64
C ALA A 651 -12.07 -14.98 3.80
N LEU A 652 -13.19 -14.27 3.98
CA LEU A 652 -14.54 -14.81 4.11
C LEU A 652 -15.43 -14.10 3.10
N GLY A 653 -16.46 -14.78 2.59
CA GLY A 653 -17.43 -14.16 1.69
C GLY A 653 -18.17 -12.98 2.36
N ALA A 654 -18.65 -12.04 1.54
CA ALA A 654 -19.28 -10.79 2.01
C ALA A 654 -20.42 -11.04 3.03
N ALA A 655 -21.29 -12.02 2.78
CA ALA A 655 -22.39 -12.37 3.69
C ALA A 655 -21.89 -12.85 5.07
N ALA A 656 -20.83 -13.66 5.09
CA ALA A 656 -20.23 -14.16 6.33
C ALA A 656 -19.53 -13.02 7.10
N LEU A 657 -18.84 -12.11 6.39
CA LEU A 657 -18.26 -10.91 6.99
C LEU A 657 -19.32 -10.01 7.61
N LEU A 658 -20.43 -9.75 6.89
CA LEU A 658 -21.53 -8.92 7.39
C LEU A 658 -22.16 -9.53 8.65
N ARG A 659 -22.51 -10.83 8.62
CA ARG A 659 -23.09 -11.53 9.77
C ARG A 659 -22.15 -11.48 10.98
N ARG A 660 -20.85 -11.71 10.76
CA ARG A 660 -19.84 -11.62 11.84
C ARG A 660 -19.73 -10.20 12.38
N ASN A 661 -19.75 -9.19 11.51
CA ASN A 661 -19.69 -7.78 11.92
C ASN A 661 -20.88 -7.41 12.80
N LEU A 662 -22.10 -7.78 12.40
CA LEU A 662 -23.32 -7.56 13.20
C LEU A 662 -23.28 -8.33 14.54
N LEU A 663 -22.81 -9.57 14.55
CA LEU A 663 -22.73 -10.37 15.78
C LEU A 663 -21.65 -9.87 16.75
N VAL A 664 -20.50 -9.42 16.27
CA VAL A 664 -19.40 -8.98 17.15
C VAL A 664 -19.56 -7.52 17.53
N TYR A 665 -19.65 -6.63 16.53
CA TYR A 665 -19.67 -5.19 16.75
C TYR A 665 -21.08 -4.64 16.96
N GLY A 666 -22.11 -5.25 16.37
CA GLY A 666 -23.50 -4.90 16.65
C GLY A 666 -23.90 -5.31 18.06
N LEU A 667 -23.90 -6.62 18.36
CA LEU A 667 -24.26 -7.11 19.70
C LEU A 667 -23.30 -6.57 20.78
N GLY A 668 -21.99 -6.53 20.51
CA GLY A 668 -21.02 -5.92 21.41
C GLY A 668 -21.32 -4.44 21.64
N GLY A 669 -21.71 -3.72 20.60
CA GLY A 669 -22.16 -2.33 20.68
C GLY A 669 -23.45 -2.14 21.47
N VAL A 670 -24.30 -3.16 21.60
CA VAL A 670 -25.46 -3.12 22.51
C VAL A 670 -25.03 -3.43 23.95
N VAL A 671 -24.33 -4.54 24.18
CA VAL A 671 -24.07 -5.08 25.52
C VAL A 671 -23.04 -4.25 26.30
N VAL A 672 -21.93 -3.85 25.67
CA VAL A 672 -20.83 -3.14 26.36
C VAL A 672 -21.31 -1.82 26.99
N PRO A 673 -22.11 -0.99 26.32
CA PRO A 673 -22.64 0.24 26.92
C PRO A 673 -23.58 0.03 28.10
N PHE A 674 -24.47 -0.97 28.07
CA PHE A 674 -25.32 -1.29 29.22
C PHE A 674 -24.47 -1.59 30.48
N ILE A 675 -23.43 -2.41 30.32
CA ILE A 675 -22.51 -2.75 31.41
C ILE A 675 -21.70 -1.52 31.82
N GLY A 676 -21.13 -0.80 30.84
CA GLY A 676 -20.27 0.35 31.08
C GLY A 676 -20.97 1.49 31.83
N ILE A 677 -22.16 1.88 31.38
CA ILE A 677 -22.97 2.93 32.02
C ILE A 677 -23.32 2.52 33.45
N LYS A 678 -23.77 1.27 33.67
CA LYS A 678 -24.11 0.79 35.00
C LYS A 678 -22.91 0.78 35.96
N LEU A 679 -21.74 0.35 35.49
CA LEU A 679 -20.53 0.34 36.31
C LEU A 679 -20.08 1.75 36.68
N ILE A 680 -20.17 2.70 35.75
CA ILE A 680 -19.84 4.11 36.02
C ILE A 680 -20.82 4.69 37.06
N ASP A 681 -22.12 4.43 36.90
CA ASP A 681 -23.16 4.87 37.85
C ASP A 681 -22.88 4.35 39.27
N MET A 682 -22.60 3.04 39.40
CA MET A 682 -22.24 2.43 40.67
C MET A 682 -20.98 3.06 41.30
N LEU A 683 -19.98 3.40 40.50
CA LEU A 683 -18.76 4.07 40.98
C LEU A 683 -19.03 5.50 41.44
N LEU A 684 -19.88 6.25 40.73
CA LEU A 684 -20.26 7.60 41.13
C LEU A 684 -21.00 7.59 42.48
N VAL A 685 -21.93 6.65 42.66
CA VAL A 685 -22.67 6.46 43.92
C VAL A 685 -21.73 6.06 45.05
N LEU A 686 -20.82 5.11 44.80
CA LEU A 686 -19.85 4.65 45.79
C LEU A 686 -18.92 5.77 46.27
N CYS A 687 -18.52 6.66 45.36
CA CYS A 687 -17.64 7.80 45.66
C CYS A 687 -18.38 9.02 46.23
N GLY A 688 -19.71 8.98 46.37
CA GLY A 688 -20.52 10.11 46.83
C GLY A 688 -20.48 11.32 45.88
N LEU A 689 -20.23 11.07 44.59
CA LEU A 689 -20.16 12.10 43.54
C LEU A 689 -21.50 12.28 42.81
N ALA A 690 -22.52 11.49 43.18
CA ALA A 690 -23.84 11.40 42.58
C ALA A 690 -24.94 11.43 43.64
#